data_AF-A0A523U5Z4-F1
#
_entry.id   AF-A0A523U5Z4-F1
#
_cell.length_a   1.000
_cell.length_b   1.000
_cell.length_c   1.000
_cell.angle_alpha   90.00
_cell.angle_beta   90.00
_cell.angle_gamma   90.00
#
_symmetry.space_group_name_H-M   'P 1'
#
loop_
_entity.id
_entity.type
_entity.pdbx_description
1 polymer ?
#
loop_
_entity_poly.entity_id
_entity_poly.type
_entity_poly.pdbx_seq_one_letter_code
_entity_poly.pdbx_strand_id
1 'polypeptide(L)'
;MSESGSDLLRAALDYLDAGLSVLPAHLKLKYAAIRKWKPYQSRLPSHSEIGAWLKNGSDAICIIAGEVSGNLEMLDFDLAGEAFEKWCILVKEQSASLPDRLVIETSPSGGFHVVYRSEVPVCGNLKLAQRRESTDGPEPVVIHGKKYVPRKDTDGRWHIILTLIETRGEGGLFLCAPSLGYVVTQGDFRDLPVLEVREREVLLRSAWSLNDYFPEVIESTPTSHGNGMKRPGDDFNERGDIPSLLKKHGWALARPGENEYWRRPGKSKGWSATLKDRVFYVFSSNAYPFEANQAYAPFAVYALLENNGDFAEAARALRVEDYGEKAGTTDIDASTISCSTADEKQPDIIDPGPIPTKLLRIPGFVSEVMDYCLETAPYPNTVMAFCGALALQAFLAGRKVRDPGDNRTNVYLLGLGHSGTGKDWPRKINTKIIHEIGMADSLGEHFASGEGIQDALFGKPCMLFQTDEIDGLLQTINKAKDARHENIMSTLLTMFSASNSVFPMRRKAGKESPGAIDQPCLVIFGTAIPNHYYEALSERMLTNGFFARMIILESARRPEGQDPKLIEIPDRILEIAKWWSEFNPGTGNLEKWHPVPKVVEHISKAVEILAECRREAEAEYSKAEAKNDSVSTTVWSRVNEQARKLALLYAVSENHIKPVIGKGATEWGSLFAVHQAKRMLFMANEHVSENDFDAHQKKIIRIIRKAGGQLERRALSRKTQYLKKGERQEIIANLMDAGIIKQVPLPTRTKTGFAYKLSESVNVKENVND
;
A
#
# COMPACT_ATOMS: atom_id res chain seq x y z
N MET A 1 17.91 17.18 -48.31
CA MET A 1 18.26 17.15 -46.88
C MET A 1 19.21 18.31 -46.65
N SER A 2 18.92 19.21 -45.71
CA SER A 2 19.88 20.23 -45.29
C SER A 2 21.13 19.56 -44.69
N GLU A 3 22.30 20.19 -44.79
CA GLU A 3 23.55 19.75 -44.13
C GLU A 3 23.32 19.37 -42.65
N SER A 4 22.48 20.14 -41.95
CA SER A 4 22.13 19.89 -40.54
C SER A 4 21.41 18.55 -40.29
N GLY A 5 20.64 18.04 -41.26
CA GLY A 5 19.89 16.79 -41.11
C GLY A 5 20.76 15.55 -41.34
N SER A 6 21.83 15.66 -42.15
CA SER A 6 22.80 14.56 -42.32
C SER A 6 23.69 14.40 -41.11
N ASP A 7 24.03 15.50 -40.43
CA ASP A 7 24.93 15.48 -39.27
C ASP A 7 24.24 14.88 -38.04
N LEU A 8 22.95 15.19 -37.81
CA LEU A 8 22.15 14.58 -36.75
C LEU A 8 22.00 13.07 -36.92
N LEU A 9 21.75 12.61 -38.16
CA LEU A 9 21.66 11.18 -38.46
C LEU A 9 22.99 10.47 -38.20
N ARG A 10 24.10 11.06 -38.65
CA ARG A 10 25.43 10.49 -38.42
C ARG A 10 25.73 10.39 -36.92
N ALA A 11 25.53 11.46 -36.16
CA ALA A 11 25.75 11.45 -34.72
C ALA A 11 24.87 10.42 -33.98
N ALA A 12 23.60 10.28 -34.38
CA ALA A 12 22.70 9.31 -33.77
C ALA A 12 23.15 7.85 -34.01
N LEU A 13 23.67 7.56 -35.20
CA LEU A 13 24.24 6.25 -35.52
C LEU A 13 25.54 6.01 -34.74
N ASP A 14 26.44 6.99 -34.69
CA ASP A 14 27.69 6.89 -33.91
C ASP A 14 27.40 6.64 -32.41
N TYR A 15 26.38 7.28 -31.84
CA TYR A 15 25.97 7.07 -30.46
C TYR A 15 25.32 5.70 -30.25
N LEU A 16 24.52 5.22 -31.21
CA LEU A 16 23.97 3.87 -31.16
C LEU A 16 25.09 2.82 -31.17
N ASP A 17 26.11 3.01 -32.01
CA ASP A 17 27.29 2.13 -32.09
C ASP A 17 28.12 2.16 -30.80
N ALA A 18 28.13 3.29 -30.09
CA ALA A 18 28.69 3.41 -28.75
C ALA A 18 27.83 2.74 -27.66
N GLY A 19 26.69 2.14 -28.02
CA GLY A 19 25.78 1.46 -27.10
C GLY A 19 24.84 2.39 -26.35
N LEU A 20 24.43 3.51 -26.98
CA LEU A 20 23.47 4.45 -26.42
C LEU A 20 22.09 4.31 -27.09
N SER A 21 21.03 4.27 -26.27
CA SER A 21 19.65 4.25 -26.77
C SER A 21 19.23 5.65 -27.23
N VAL A 22 19.47 5.93 -28.52
CA VAL A 22 19.28 7.26 -29.11
C VAL A 22 17.98 7.34 -29.89
N LEU A 23 17.16 8.35 -29.61
CA LEU A 23 15.87 8.57 -30.25
C LEU A 23 15.78 9.97 -30.86
N PRO A 24 14.97 10.17 -31.92
CA PRO A 24 14.62 11.51 -32.39
C PRO A 24 13.88 12.27 -31.30
N ALA A 25 14.03 13.60 -31.23
CA ALA A 25 13.41 14.44 -30.22
C ALA A 25 12.77 15.69 -30.83
N HIS A 26 11.75 16.22 -30.15
CA HIS A 26 11.25 17.57 -30.40
C HIS A 26 12.00 18.57 -29.54
N LEU A 27 12.77 19.46 -30.17
CA LEU A 27 13.60 20.44 -29.48
C LEU A 27 12.79 21.34 -28.52
N LYS A 28 11.65 21.89 -28.97
CA LYS A 28 10.82 22.81 -28.17
C LYS A 28 10.11 22.13 -27.00
N LEU A 29 9.68 20.90 -27.22
CA LEU A 29 8.85 20.17 -26.25
C LEU A 29 9.66 19.21 -25.38
N LYS A 30 10.95 19.04 -25.68
CA LYS A 30 11.93 18.23 -24.94
C LYS A 30 11.46 16.78 -24.68
N TYR A 31 10.90 16.12 -25.70
CA TYR A 31 10.47 14.71 -25.64
C TYR A 31 10.80 13.94 -26.92
N ALA A 32 10.82 12.61 -26.83
CA ALA A 32 11.07 11.72 -27.97
C ALA A 32 9.99 11.85 -29.06
N ALA A 33 10.37 12.15 -30.30
CA ALA A 33 9.47 12.39 -31.44
C ALA A 33 8.79 11.13 -31.99
N ILE A 34 8.65 10.08 -31.18
CA ILE A 34 7.99 8.82 -31.53
C ILE A 34 6.88 8.47 -30.52
N ARG A 35 5.74 7.98 -31.02
CA ARG A 35 4.55 7.68 -30.19
C ARG A 35 4.78 6.59 -29.14
N LYS A 36 5.68 5.63 -29.39
CA LYS A 36 5.98 4.49 -28.52
C LYS A 36 7.47 4.43 -28.22
N TRP A 37 7.98 5.35 -27.41
CA TRP A 37 9.40 5.39 -27.07
C TRP A 37 9.78 4.48 -25.88
N LYS A 38 8.83 4.17 -24.98
CA LYS A 38 9.07 3.34 -23.79
C LYS A 38 9.76 1.98 -24.03
N PRO A 39 9.47 1.22 -25.11
CA PRO A 39 10.19 -0.03 -25.38
C PRO A 39 11.71 0.14 -25.46
N TYR A 40 12.19 1.32 -25.87
CA TYR A 40 13.62 1.63 -25.98
C TYR A 40 14.30 1.95 -24.63
N GLN A 41 13.56 1.86 -23.52
CA GLN A 41 14.13 1.75 -22.18
C GLN A 41 14.69 0.35 -21.89
N SER A 42 14.30 -0.67 -22.69
CA SER A 42 14.71 -2.07 -22.48
C SER A 42 15.46 -2.67 -23.67
N ARG A 43 15.57 -1.95 -24.79
CA ARG A 43 16.33 -2.35 -25.97
C ARG A 43 16.90 -1.14 -26.70
N LEU A 44 18.03 -1.33 -27.38
CA LEU A 44 18.53 -0.33 -28.32
C LEU A 44 17.64 -0.27 -29.58
N PRO A 45 17.49 0.92 -30.19
CA PRO A 45 16.92 1.04 -31.53
C PRO A 45 17.87 0.43 -32.56
N SER A 46 17.33 -0.02 -33.69
CA SER A 46 18.12 -0.48 -34.83
C SER A 46 18.59 0.69 -35.70
N HIS A 47 19.65 0.48 -36.47
CA HIS A 47 20.12 1.45 -37.47
C HIS A 47 19.02 1.85 -38.46
N SER A 48 18.20 0.88 -38.90
CA SER A 48 17.06 1.12 -39.78
C SER A 48 15.99 1.99 -39.14
N GLU A 49 15.73 1.80 -37.85
CA GLU A 49 14.76 2.59 -37.09
C GLU A 49 15.23 4.05 -36.97
N ILE A 50 16.48 4.29 -36.54
CA ILE A 50 17.07 5.64 -36.47
C ILE A 50 17.04 6.33 -37.84
N GLY A 51 17.49 5.61 -38.88
CA GLY A 51 17.50 6.11 -40.24
C GLY A 51 16.11 6.49 -40.76
N ALA A 52 15.07 5.71 -40.43
CA ALA A 52 13.70 6.00 -40.81
C ALA A 52 13.15 7.23 -40.06
N TRP A 53 13.45 7.37 -38.77
CA TRP A 53 12.92 8.47 -37.97
C TRP A 53 13.53 9.83 -38.30
N LEU A 54 14.86 9.91 -38.42
CA LEU A 54 15.54 11.18 -38.66
C LEU A 54 15.34 11.68 -40.10
N LYS A 55 15.09 10.79 -41.07
CA LYS A 55 14.66 11.18 -42.42
C LYS A 55 13.29 11.88 -42.45
N ASN A 56 12.44 11.65 -41.44
CA ASN A 56 11.08 12.20 -41.38
C ASN A 56 11.00 13.57 -40.68
N GLY A 57 12.11 14.30 -40.54
CA GLY A 57 12.11 15.72 -40.14
C GLY A 57 12.14 15.96 -38.63
N SER A 58 12.99 15.25 -37.89
CA SER A 58 13.27 15.56 -36.48
C SER A 58 14.47 16.47 -36.35
N ASP A 59 14.35 17.55 -35.58
CA ASP A 59 15.36 18.61 -35.47
C ASP A 59 16.31 18.42 -34.26
N ALA A 60 16.17 17.32 -33.52
CA ALA A 60 16.96 17.02 -32.33
C ALA A 60 17.04 15.51 -32.07
N ILE A 61 17.98 15.11 -31.22
CA ILE A 61 18.15 13.75 -30.69
C ILE A 61 18.17 13.77 -29.17
N CYS A 62 17.80 12.63 -28.57
CA CYS A 62 17.82 12.41 -27.14
C CYS A 62 18.35 11.01 -26.82
N ILE A 63 18.91 10.84 -25.64
CA ILE A 63 19.42 9.57 -25.13
C ILE A 63 18.57 9.14 -23.95
N ILE A 64 18.26 7.84 -23.90
CA ILE A 64 17.66 7.21 -22.71
C ILE A 64 18.79 6.74 -21.78
N ALA A 65 18.77 7.21 -20.55
CA ALA A 65 19.67 6.82 -19.48
C ALA A 65 19.23 5.49 -18.83
N GLY A 66 20.15 4.86 -18.09
CA GLY A 66 19.92 3.55 -17.47
C GLY A 66 20.68 2.40 -18.11
N GLU A 67 20.28 1.18 -17.74
CA GLU A 67 20.88 -0.09 -18.16
C GLU A 67 20.96 -0.22 -19.68
N VAL A 68 19.93 0.22 -20.40
CA VAL A 68 19.87 0.15 -21.87
C VAL A 68 21.00 0.91 -22.58
N SER A 69 21.60 1.91 -21.91
CA SER A 69 22.72 2.70 -22.43
C SER A 69 24.04 2.39 -21.69
N GLY A 70 24.13 1.23 -21.05
CA GLY A 70 25.29 0.78 -20.29
C GLY A 70 25.40 1.44 -18.91
N ASN A 71 24.30 1.45 -18.16
CA ASN A 71 24.17 2.11 -16.85
C ASN A 71 24.51 3.60 -16.91
N LEU A 72 24.10 4.27 -17.98
CA LEU A 72 24.33 5.69 -18.17
C LEU A 72 23.55 6.49 -17.13
N GLU A 73 24.20 7.48 -16.51
CA GLU A 73 23.56 8.48 -15.68
C GLU A 73 24.08 9.86 -16.06
N MET A 74 23.20 10.86 -16.00
CA MET A 74 23.53 12.24 -16.31
C MET A 74 23.12 13.14 -15.13
N LEU A 75 23.98 14.06 -14.73
CA LEU A 75 23.64 15.15 -13.79
C LEU A 75 23.23 16.40 -14.58
N ASP A 76 22.05 16.91 -14.27
CA ASP A 76 21.42 18.08 -14.89
C ASP A 76 21.63 19.28 -13.97
N PHE A 77 22.48 20.22 -14.39
CA PHE A 77 22.71 21.46 -13.66
C PHE A 77 21.79 22.54 -14.25
N ASP A 78 20.67 22.75 -13.58
CA ASP A 78 19.62 23.71 -13.97
C ASP A 78 20.01 25.15 -13.57
N LEU A 79 19.11 26.13 -13.79
CA LEU A 79 19.30 27.54 -13.42
C LEU A 79 20.61 28.17 -13.91
N ALA A 80 20.89 28.01 -15.21
CA ALA A 80 22.12 28.50 -15.84
C ALA A 80 23.41 27.96 -15.20
N GLY A 81 23.34 26.80 -14.55
CA GLY A 81 24.52 26.12 -14.01
C GLY A 81 25.10 26.76 -12.75
N GLU A 82 24.33 27.54 -11.98
CA GLU A 82 24.83 28.26 -10.79
C GLU A 82 25.52 27.34 -9.75
N ALA A 83 25.17 26.06 -9.71
CA ALA A 83 25.75 25.07 -8.81
C ALA A 83 26.98 24.34 -9.39
N PHE A 84 27.25 24.47 -10.70
CA PHE A 84 28.24 23.66 -11.42
C PHE A 84 29.68 23.92 -10.96
N GLU A 85 30.10 25.17 -10.86
CA GLU A 85 31.47 25.50 -10.43
C GLU A 85 31.75 25.06 -8.98
N LYS A 86 30.79 25.32 -8.08
CA LYS A 86 30.87 24.89 -6.67
C LYS A 86 30.95 23.37 -6.57
N TRP A 87 30.14 22.67 -7.35
CA TRP A 87 30.16 21.21 -7.40
C TRP A 87 31.50 20.68 -7.91
N CYS A 88 32.05 21.26 -8.99
CA CYS A 88 33.36 20.90 -9.53
C CYS A 88 34.47 21.04 -8.48
N ILE A 89 34.47 22.14 -7.70
CA ILE A 89 35.44 22.34 -6.60
C ILE A 89 35.32 21.22 -5.56
N LEU A 90 34.10 20.90 -5.11
CA LEU A 90 33.85 19.85 -4.12
C LEU A 90 34.23 18.44 -4.61
N VAL A 91 34.08 18.17 -5.90
CA VAL A 91 34.56 16.93 -6.50
C VAL A 91 36.09 16.91 -6.53
N LYS A 92 36.76 18.00 -6.96
CA LYS A 92 38.23 18.08 -7.00
C LYS A 92 38.89 17.90 -5.63
N GLU A 93 38.25 18.40 -4.57
CA GLU A 93 38.71 18.20 -3.19
C GLU A 93 38.75 16.72 -2.76
N GLN A 94 37.87 15.90 -3.33
CA GLN A 94 37.77 14.47 -3.00
C GLN A 94 38.50 13.57 -4.00
N SER A 95 38.50 13.95 -5.27
CA SER A 95 39.20 13.27 -6.36
C SER A 95 39.62 14.29 -7.43
N ALA A 96 40.89 14.68 -7.41
CA ALA A 96 41.42 15.78 -8.21
C ALA A 96 41.24 15.57 -9.73
N SER A 97 41.37 14.34 -10.22
CA SER A 97 41.32 14.01 -11.65
C SER A 97 39.95 13.55 -12.14
N LEU A 98 38.98 13.33 -11.24
CA LEU A 98 37.67 12.80 -11.62
C LEU A 98 36.88 13.73 -12.55
N PRO A 99 36.81 15.06 -12.32
CA PRO A 99 36.06 15.97 -13.20
C PRO A 99 36.59 15.98 -14.63
N ASP A 100 37.90 15.83 -14.82
CA ASP A 100 38.55 15.91 -16.14
C ASP A 100 38.25 14.69 -17.03
N ARG A 101 37.73 13.60 -16.44
CA ARG A 101 37.30 12.38 -17.16
C ARG A 101 35.87 12.42 -17.67
N LEU A 102 35.05 13.34 -17.17
CA LEU A 102 33.60 13.35 -17.44
C LEU A 102 33.30 13.92 -18.82
N VAL A 103 32.16 13.52 -19.39
CA VAL A 103 31.64 14.15 -20.61
C VAL A 103 30.68 15.25 -20.22
N ILE A 104 30.93 16.46 -20.71
CA ILE A 104 30.19 17.67 -20.31
C ILE A 104 29.71 18.39 -21.56
N GLU A 105 28.43 18.76 -21.56
CA GLU A 105 27.85 19.65 -22.55
C GLU A 105 27.10 20.81 -21.89
N THR A 106 27.00 21.94 -22.59
CA THR A 106 26.15 23.06 -22.19
C THR A 106 24.78 22.92 -22.83
N SER A 107 23.72 23.30 -22.10
CA SER A 107 22.35 23.29 -22.58
C SER A 107 21.88 24.68 -23.05
N PRO A 108 20.77 24.79 -23.82
CA PRO A 108 20.27 26.08 -24.32
C PRO A 108 19.88 27.10 -23.24
N SER A 109 19.60 26.64 -22.02
CA SER A 109 19.29 27.49 -20.87
C SER A 109 20.52 27.96 -20.10
N GLY A 110 21.73 27.67 -20.59
CA GLY A 110 23.00 27.95 -19.92
C GLY A 110 23.35 26.94 -18.81
N GLY A 111 22.60 25.85 -18.70
CA GLY A 111 22.91 24.76 -17.75
C GLY A 111 23.99 23.82 -18.28
N PHE A 112 24.35 22.83 -17.48
CA PHE A 112 25.33 21.81 -17.85
C PHE A 112 24.73 20.40 -17.71
N HIS A 113 25.05 19.52 -18.65
CA HIS A 113 24.85 18.09 -18.47
C HIS A 113 26.21 17.44 -18.25
N VAL A 114 26.34 16.66 -17.18
CA VAL A 114 27.53 15.87 -16.88
C VAL A 114 27.17 14.39 -17.02
N VAL A 115 27.75 13.70 -17.99
CA VAL A 115 27.34 12.37 -18.43
C VAL A 115 28.45 11.37 -18.16
N TYR A 116 28.09 10.21 -17.63
CA TYR A 116 28.99 9.09 -17.37
C TYR A 116 28.24 7.76 -17.35
N ARG A 117 28.98 6.65 -17.34
CA ARG A 117 28.45 5.31 -17.06
C ARG A 117 28.83 4.88 -15.65
N SER A 118 27.95 4.13 -14.99
CA SER A 118 28.23 3.50 -13.70
C SER A 118 28.61 2.03 -13.89
N GLU A 119 29.61 1.53 -13.16
CA GLU A 119 29.94 0.10 -13.21
C GLU A 119 28.81 -0.81 -12.72
N VAL A 120 27.91 -0.27 -11.87
CA VAL A 120 26.70 -0.93 -11.37
C VAL A 120 25.43 -0.26 -11.90
N PRO A 121 24.28 -0.98 -11.93
CA PRO A 121 23.00 -0.37 -12.28
C PRO A 121 22.68 0.87 -11.47
N VAL A 122 22.13 1.89 -12.14
CA VAL A 122 21.72 3.15 -11.54
C VAL A 122 20.22 3.11 -11.22
N CYS A 123 19.80 3.90 -10.23
CA CYS A 123 18.38 4.06 -9.92
C CYS A 123 17.70 5.03 -10.92
N GLY A 124 16.39 5.25 -10.77
CA GLY A 124 15.68 6.29 -11.51
C GLY A 124 16.16 7.71 -11.16
N ASN A 125 15.51 8.70 -11.76
CA ASN A 125 15.85 10.13 -11.59
C ASN A 125 15.78 10.57 -10.11
N LEU A 126 16.82 11.26 -9.65
CA LEU A 126 16.93 11.81 -8.30
C LEU A 126 17.03 13.33 -8.33
N LYS A 127 16.44 14.02 -7.35
CA LYS A 127 16.79 15.42 -7.07
C LYS A 127 17.91 15.45 -6.06
N LEU A 128 19.05 16.03 -6.45
CA LEU A 128 20.27 16.03 -5.62
C LEU A 128 20.41 17.33 -4.84
N ALA A 129 20.12 18.47 -5.49
CA ALA A 129 20.20 19.78 -4.84
C ALA A 129 19.00 20.63 -5.22
N GLN A 130 18.38 21.24 -4.21
CA GLN A 130 17.24 22.12 -4.31
C GLN A 130 17.44 23.32 -3.38
N ARG A 131 16.85 24.45 -3.75
CA ARG A 131 16.87 25.69 -2.96
C ARG A 131 15.45 26.19 -2.76
N ARG A 132 15.14 26.63 -1.55
CA ARG A 132 13.88 27.33 -1.23
C ARG A 132 14.08 28.82 -1.46
N GLU A 133 13.15 29.45 -2.17
CA GLU A 133 13.18 30.89 -2.42
C GLU A 133 11.82 31.50 -2.11
N SER A 134 11.79 32.56 -1.29
CA SER A 134 10.55 33.23 -0.89
C SER A 134 9.95 34.01 -2.06
N THR A 135 8.62 34.09 -2.11
CA THR A 135 7.89 34.86 -3.10
C THR A 135 6.86 35.77 -2.45
N ASP A 136 6.50 36.87 -3.10
CA ASP A 136 5.60 37.89 -2.52
C ASP A 136 4.13 37.43 -2.45
N GLY A 137 3.75 36.42 -3.23
CA GLY A 137 2.36 35.97 -3.32
C GLY A 137 2.18 34.63 -4.04
N PRO A 138 0.92 34.27 -4.36
CA PRO A 138 0.57 33.00 -5.02
C PRO A 138 0.87 32.99 -6.53
N GLU A 139 1.19 34.16 -7.11
CA GLU A 139 1.33 34.30 -8.55
C GLU A 139 2.57 33.55 -9.08
N PRO A 140 2.45 32.75 -10.15
CA PRO A 140 3.57 32.01 -10.70
C PRO A 140 4.74 32.91 -11.10
N VAL A 141 5.95 32.53 -10.69
CA VAL A 141 7.19 33.24 -11.01
C VAL A 141 7.92 32.49 -12.12
N VAL A 142 8.52 33.22 -13.06
CA VAL A 142 9.36 32.62 -14.12
C VAL A 142 10.82 32.93 -13.83
N ILE A 143 11.62 31.89 -13.61
CA ILE A 143 13.05 31.99 -13.32
C ILE A 143 13.80 31.17 -14.37
N HIS A 144 14.75 31.80 -15.07
CA HIS A 144 15.51 31.20 -16.18
C HIS A 144 14.63 30.48 -17.22
N GLY A 145 13.46 31.06 -17.54
CA GLY A 145 12.52 30.50 -18.52
C GLY A 145 11.65 29.34 -18.01
N LYS A 146 11.82 28.89 -16.76
CA LYS A 146 11.02 27.86 -16.11
C LYS A 146 9.97 28.50 -15.20
N LYS A 147 8.71 28.09 -15.35
CA LYS A 147 7.59 28.59 -14.53
C LYS A 147 7.52 27.80 -13.22
N TYR A 148 7.55 28.51 -12.10
CA TYR A 148 7.43 27.98 -10.75
C TYR A 148 6.10 28.45 -10.15
N VAL A 149 5.44 27.56 -9.41
CA VAL A 149 4.18 27.86 -8.72
C VAL A 149 4.47 27.98 -7.23
N PRO A 150 4.29 29.18 -6.63
CA PRO A 150 4.43 29.37 -5.19
C PRO A 150 3.55 28.43 -4.36
N ARG A 151 4.07 28.05 -3.21
CA ARG A 151 3.39 27.26 -2.19
C ARG A 151 3.46 27.99 -0.86
N LYS A 152 2.44 27.79 -0.03
CA LYS A 152 2.35 28.38 1.30
C LYS A 152 2.92 27.40 2.33
N ASP A 153 3.80 27.85 3.20
CA ASP A 153 4.26 27.06 4.36
C ASP A 153 3.27 27.14 5.54
N THR A 154 3.60 26.43 6.63
CA THR A 154 2.81 26.41 7.87
C THR A 154 2.65 27.78 8.52
N ASP A 155 3.63 28.67 8.32
CA ASP A 155 3.61 30.06 8.82
C ASP A 155 2.87 31.03 7.91
N GLY A 156 2.31 30.53 6.80
CA GLY A 156 1.56 31.32 5.85
C GLY A 156 2.41 32.10 4.84
N ARG A 157 3.72 31.86 4.75
CA ARG A 157 4.67 32.50 3.83
C ARG A 157 4.74 31.77 2.49
N TRP A 158 4.77 32.53 1.40
CA TRP A 158 4.87 32.00 0.05
C TRP A 158 6.33 31.72 -0.33
N HIS A 159 6.57 30.58 -0.96
CA HIS A 159 7.88 30.20 -1.46
C HIS A 159 7.78 29.26 -2.66
N ILE A 160 8.86 29.18 -3.43
CA ILE A 160 9.08 28.22 -4.51
C ILE A 160 10.26 27.32 -4.18
N ILE A 161 10.29 26.13 -4.78
CA ILE A 161 11.40 25.18 -4.65
C ILE A 161 12.07 25.07 -6.02
N LEU A 162 13.30 25.54 -6.08
CA LEU A 162 14.15 25.48 -7.26
C LEU A 162 14.96 24.19 -7.22
N THR A 163 15.09 23.51 -8.37
CA THR A 163 15.96 22.32 -8.49
C THR A 163 17.25 22.77 -9.16
N LEU A 164 18.37 22.62 -8.47
CA LEU A 164 19.70 23.03 -8.91
C LEU A 164 20.41 21.89 -9.65
N ILE A 165 20.34 20.69 -9.07
CA ILE A 165 20.99 19.49 -9.60
C ILE A 165 20.00 18.32 -9.50
N GLU A 166 19.77 17.62 -10.61
CA GLU A 166 19.02 16.36 -10.65
C GLU A 166 19.75 15.31 -11.50
N THR A 167 19.41 14.03 -11.33
CA THR A 167 19.89 12.96 -12.20
C THR A 167 18.86 12.58 -13.25
N ARG A 168 19.35 12.19 -14.42
CA ARG A 168 18.63 11.33 -15.35
C ARG A 168 19.26 9.94 -15.26
N GLY A 169 18.57 9.05 -14.56
CA GLY A 169 18.98 7.67 -14.31
C GLY A 169 18.13 6.68 -15.11
N GLU A 170 17.83 5.51 -14.54
CA GLU A 170 17.06 4.45 -15.19
C GLU A 170 15.75 4.94 -15.81
N GLY A 171 15.62 4.77 -17.13
CA GLY A 171 14.45 5.20 -17.91
C GLY A 171 14.32 6.72 -18.11
N GLY A 172 15.26 7.52 -17.59
CA GLY A 172 15.36 8.95 -17.79
C GLY A 172 15.74 9.29 -19.23
N LEU A 173 15.32 10.47 -19.71
CA LEU A 173 15.60 10.92 -21.08
C LEU A 173 16.12 12.35 -21.05
N PHE A 174 17.16 12.62 -21.83
CA PHE A 174 17.72 13.97 -22.00
C PHE A 174 18.07 14.24 -23.46
N LEU A 175 17.91 15.49 -23.89
CA LEU A 175 18.39 15.96 -25.19
C LEU A 175 19.89 16.21 -25.10
N CYS A 176 20.61 15.96 -26.19
CA CYS A 176 22.07 16.05 -26.24
C CYS A 176 22.57 16.65 -27.55
N ALA A 177 23.83 17.04 -27.58
CA ALA A 177 24.55 17.45 -28.78
C ALA A 177 24.51 16.33 -29.86
N PRO A 178 24.37 16.66 -31.16
CA PRO A 178 24.46 18.00 -31.75
C PRO A 178 23.09 18.68 -31.94
N SER A 179 22.08 18.37 -31.09
CA SER A 179 20.80 19.10 -31.11
C SER A 179 21.04 20.60 -30.91
N LEU A 180 20.25 21.45 -31.56
CA LEU A 180 20.45 22.90 -31.53
C LEU A 180 20.51 23.44 -30.09
N GLY A 181 21.62 24.13 -29.78
CA GLY A 181 21.88 24.73 -28.47
C GLY A 181 22.47 23.79 -27.42
N TYR A 182 22.74 22.53 -27.78
CA TYR A 182 23.57 21.60 -26.99
C TYR A 182 24.96 21.50 -27.60
N VAL A 183 25.99 21.76 -26.80
CA VAL A 183 27.39 21.78 -27.25
C VAL A 183 28.27 21.03 -26.26
N VAL A 184 28.95 19.98 -26.71
CA VAL A 184 29.94 19.27 -25.91
C VAL A 184 31.15 20.18 -25.67
N THR A 185 31.47 20.42 -24.40
CA THR A 185 32.62 21.24 -23.97
C THR A 185 33.77 20.38 -23.47
N GLN A 186 33.49 19.15 -23.05
CA GLN A 186 34.50 18.19 -22.57
C GLN A 186 34.10 16.75 -22.92
N GLY A 187 35.06 15.95 -23.37
CA GLY A 187 34.86 14.53 -23.65
C GLY A 187 34.05 14.25 -24.92
N ASP A 188 33.56 13.02 -25.05
CA ASP A 188 32.83 12.53 -26.22
C ASP A 188 31.78 11.48 -25.80
N PHE A 189 30.53 11.63 -26.25
CA PHE A 189 29.46 10.66 -25.97
C PHE A 189 29.77 9.25 -26.51
N ARG A 190 30.66 9.13 -27.49
CA ARG A 190 31.08 7.83 -28.03
C ARG A 190 32.02 7.07 -27.09
N ASP A 191 32.65 7.77 -26.17
CA ASP A 191 33.63 7.22 -25.22
C ASP A 191 33.33 7.70 -23.79
N LEU A 192 32.16 7.31 -23.27
CA LEU A 192 31.75 7.66 -21.91
C LEU A 192 32.61 6.91 -20.87
N PRO A 193 33.14 7.60 -19.85
CA PRO A 193 33.87 6.94 -18.77
C PRO A 193 32.94 6.03 -17.97
N VAL A 194 33.41 4.83 -17.65
CA VAL A 194 32.77 3.97 -16.65
C VAL A 194 33.37 4.32 -15.29
N LEU A 195 32.55 4.80 -14.38
CA LEU A 195 32.93 5.19 -13.03
C LEU A 195 32.71 4.04 -12.06
N GLU A 196 33.68 3.85 -11.16
CA GLU A 196 33.50 2.95 -10.03
C GLU A 196 32.41 3.48 -9.08
N VAL A 197 31.80 2.60 -8.28
CA VAL A 197 30.80 2.98 -7.26
C VAL A 197 31.30 4.11 -6.37
N ARG A 198 32.59 4.09 -5.99
CA ARG A 198 33.19 5.12 -5.15
C ARG A 198 33.31 6.47 -5.84
N GLU A 199 33.62 6.47 -7.14
CA GLU A 199 33.74 7.69 -7.94
C GLU A 199 32.37 8.31 -8.17
N ARG A 200 31.38 7.50 -8.52
CA ARG A 200 29.97 7.91 -8.61
C ARG A 200 29.47 8.49 -7.29
N GLU A 201 29.78 7.85 -6.16
CA GLU A 201 29.42 8.37 -4.83
C GLU A 201 30.01 9.76 -4.57
N VAL A 202 31.22 10.06 -5.05
CA VAL A 202 31.82 11.41 -4.91
C VAL A 202 30.98 12.44 -5.67
N LEU A 203 30.59 12.14 -6.91
CA LEU A 203 29.78 13.05 -7.73
C LEU A 203 28.44 13.38 -7.05
N LEU A 204 27.72 12.35 -6.59
CA LEU A 204 26.43 12.52 -5.95
C LEU A 204 26.53 13.21 -4.59
N ARG A 205 27.54 12.85 -3.77
CA ARG A 205 27.77 13.51 -2.46
C ARG A 205 28.11 14.99 -2.59
N SER A 206 28.95 15.34 -3.57
CA SER A 206 29.25 16.75 -3.85
C SER A 206 27.98 17.50 -4.26
N ALA A 207 27.10 16.88 -5.05
CA ALA A 207 25.83 17.50 -5.42
C ALA A 207 24.89 17.65 -4.22
N TRP A 208 24.71 16.61 -3.41
CA TRP A 208 23.89 16.67 -2.19
C TRP A 208 24.38 17.71 -1.17
N SER A 209 25.69 17.95 -1.09
CA SER A 209 26.21 18.98 -0.17
C SER A 209 25.85 20.41 -0.57
N LEU A 210 25.34 20.62 -1.78
CA LEU A 210 24.81 21.90 -2.27
C LEU A 210 23.28 21.99 -2.10
N ASN A 211 22.65 21.01 -1.45
CA ASN A 211 21.22 21.03 -1.20
C ASN A 211 20.87 21.96 -0.02
N ASP A 212 20.08 22.99 -0.31
CA ASP A 212 19.61 23.96 0.69
C ASP A 212 18.18 23.69 1.15
N TYR A 213 17.48 22.75 0.52
CA TYR A 213 16.10 22.41 0.82
C TYR A 213 15.96 20.93 1.20
N PHE A 214 15.53 20.68 2.43
CA PHE A 214 15.11 19.37 2.88
C PHE A 214 13.58 19.39 3.02
N PRO A 215 12.86 18.39 2.47
CA PRO A 215 11.42 18.29 2.73
C PRO A 215 11.20 18.19 4.24
N GLU A 216 10.12 18.82 4.71
CA GLU A 216 9.68 18.64 6.10
C GLU A 216 9.57 17.14 6.38
N VAL A 217 10.17 16.70 7.49
CA VAL A 217 9.97 15.34 7.98
C VAL A 217 8.46 15.18 8.08
N ILE A 218 7.89 14.20 7.39
CA ILE A 218 6.49 13.83 7.59
C ILE A 218 6.43 13.34 9.03
N GLU A 219 6.18 14.25 9.96
CA GLU A 219 5.72 13.89 11.28
C GLU A 219 4.48 13.04 11.03
N SER A 220 4.48 11.82 11.57
CA SER A 220 3.24 11.14 11.89
C SER A 220 2.36 12.18 12.58
N THR A 221 1.31 12.64 11.88
CA THR A 221 0.41 13.72 12.27
C THR A 221 0.32 13.83 13.79
N PRO A 222 0.48 15.03 14.40
CA PRO A 222 0.15 15.20 15.79
C PRO A 222 -1.35 14.87 15.94
N THR A 223 -1.65 13.68 16.43
CA THR A 223 -2.97 13.34 16.94
C THR A 223 -3.16 14.26 18.14
N SER A 224 -3.78 15.41 17.91
CA SER A 224 -4.29 16.28 18.96
C SER A 224 -5.43 15.55 19.67
N HIS A 225 -5.09 14.65 20.59
CA HIS A 225 -5.99 14.06 21.57
C HIS A 225 -5.31 14.20 22.94
N GLY A 226 -5.90 15.06 23.79
CA GLY A 226 -5.66 15.04 25.24
C GLY A 226 -4.75 16.14 25.81
N ASN A 227 -5.38 17.15 26.42
CA ASN A 227 -4.85 18.01 27.50
C ASN A 227 -3.43 18.56 27.37
N GLY A 228 -3.14 19.46 26.42
CA GLY A 228 -2.12 20.53 26.54
C GLY A 228 -0.69 20.21 27.06
N MET A 229 -0.35 18.94 27.27
CA MET A 229 0.85 18.47 27.94
C MET A 229 1.84 18.00 26.90
N LYS A 230 3.04 18.55 26.94
CA LYS A 230 4.10 18.28 25.96
C LYS A 230 4.64 16.86 26.15
N ARG A 231 4.62 16.03 25.10
CA ARG A 231 5.13 14.66 25.12
C ARG A 231 6.66 14.63 25.12
N PRO A 232 7.32 13.62 25.72
CA PRO A 232 8.78 13.56 25.79
C PRO A 232 9.49 13.60 24.42
N GLY A 233 8.94 12.93 23.40
CA GLY A 233 9.50 12.94 22.05
C GLY A 233 9.39 14.30 21.35
N ASP A 234 8.25 14.99 21.52
CA ASP A 234 8.05 16.35 20.99
C ASP A 234 8.99 17.34 21.68
N ASP A 235 9.15 17.22 23.01
CA ASP A 235 10.08 18.04 23.78
C ASP A 235 11.55 17.78 23.37
N PHE A 236 11.92 16.52 23.08
CA PHE A 236 13.25 16.19 22.58
C PHE A 236 13.50 16.68 21.15
N ASN A 237 12.49 16.66 20.28
CA ASN A 237 12.56 17.29 18.97
C ASN A 237 12.94 18.77 19.07
N GLU A 238 12.43 19.48 20.07
CA GLU A 238 12.71 20.90 20.28
C GLU A 238 14.05 21.17 20.96
N ARG A 239 14.40 20.47 22.05
CA ARG A 239 15.58 20.82 22.89
C ARG A 239 16.65 19.74 23.05
N GLY A 240 16.47 18.54 22.50
CA GLY A 240 17.46 17.45 22.59
C GLY A 240 18.80 17.79 21.93
N ASP A 241 19.90 17.27 22.48
CA ASP A 241 21.27 17.48 21.99
C ASP A 241 21.69 16.37 21.01
N ILE A 242 21.49 16.63 19.72
CA ILE A 242 21.84 15.70 18.64
C ILE A 242 23.35 15.59 18.41
N PRO A 243 24.14 16.67 18.38
CA PRO A 243 25.60 16.56 18.25
C PRO A 243 26.25 15.65 19.29
N SER A 244 25.85 15.74 20.56
CA SER A 244 26.41 14.85 21.60
C SER A 244 25.96 13.41 21.43
N LEU A 245 24.70 13.18 21.05
CA LEU A 245 24.17 11.86 20.73
C LEU A 245 24.92 11.21 19.56
N LEU A 246 25.17 11.95 18.48
CA LEU A 246 25.92 11.45 17.33
C LEU A 246 27.36 11.07 17.71
N LYS A 247 28.04 11.90 18.50
CA LYS A 247 29.40 11.61 19.01
C LYS A 247 29.43 10.36 19.89
N LYS A 248 28.43 10.18 20.77
CA LYS A 248 28.28 8.98 21.62
C LYS A 248 28.26 7.70 20.78
N HIS A 249 27.60 7.75 19.62
CA HIS A 249 27.50 6.63 18.67
C HIS A 249 28.58 6.62 17.58
N GLY A 250 29.73 7.27 17.83
CA GLY A 250 30.93 7.18 17.00
C GLY A 250 30.92 8.03 15.73
N TRP A 251 29.95 8.94 15.57
CA TRP A 251 29.99 9.91 14.49
C TRP A 251 30.95 11.05 14.83
N ALA A 252 31.72 11.50 13.82
CA ALA A 252 32.68 12.58 13.98
C ALA A 252 32.24 13.82 13.20
N LEU A 253 32.26 14.99 13.84
CA LEU A 253 32.02 16.26 13.15
C LEU A 253 33.20 16.53 12.20
N ALA A 254 32.93 16.55 10.90
CA ALA A 254 33.93 16.77 9.85
C ALA A 254 34.11 18.25 9.52
N ARG A 255 33.02 19.03 9.52
CA ARG A 255 33.06 20.48 9.28
C ARG A 255 31.93 21.18 10.07
N PRO A 256 32.26 22.18 10.91
CA PRO A 256 31.27 23.01 11.57
C PRO A 256 30.74 24.12 10.63
N GLY A 257 29.55 24.64 10.92
CA GLY A 257 28.92 25.74 10.16
C GLY A 257 27.41 25.75 10.35
N GLU A 258 26.69 26.59 9.58
CA GLU A 258 25.21 26.58 9.54
C GLU A 258 24.64 25.23 9.06
N ASN A 259 25.39 24.55 8.19
CA ASN A 259 25.16 23.16 7.83
C ASN A 259 26.34 22.34 8.38
N GLU A 260 26.12 21.58 9.44
CA GLU A 260 27.16 20.76 10.05
C GLU A 260 27.33 19.46 9.25
N TYR A 261 28.59 19.10 8.96
CA TYR A 261 28.88 17.88 8.21
C TYR A 261 29.41 16.79 9.13
N TRP A 262 28.75 15.65 9.14
CA TRP A 262 28.99 14.54 10.05
C TRP A 262 29.52 13.32 9.32
N ARG A 263 30.53 12.67 9.89
CA ARG A 263 31.19 11.47 9.34
C ARG A 263 30.77 10.24 10.15
N ARG A 264 30.33 9.19 9.45
CA ARG A 264 29.91 7.93 10.08
C ARG A 264 31.08 7.16 10.70
N PRO A 265 30.81 6.29 11.71
CA PRO A 265 31.79 5.36 12.24
C PRO A 265 32.47 4.53 11.14
N GLY A 266 33.78 4.35 11.24
CA GLY A 266 34.57 3.54 10.29
C GLY A 266 34.93 4.23 8.97
N LYS A 267 34.51 5.47 8.73
CA LYS A 267 34.94 6.24 7.55
C LYS A 267 36.14 7.13 7.89
N SER A 268 37.18 7.15 7.06
CA SER A 268 38.42 7.91 7.31
C SER A 268 38.46 9.31 6.66
N LYS A 269 37.82 9.51 5.51
CA LYS A 269 37.77 10.80 4.78
C LYS A 269 36.34 11.16 4.32
N GLY A 270 36.05 12.46 4.19
CA GLY A 270 34.75 13.01 3.76
C GLY A 270 33.68 13.02 4.88
N TRP A 271 32.43 13.30 4.54
CA TRP A 271 31.27 13.25 5.44
C TRP A 271 30.28 12.16 4.98
N SER A 272 29.25 11.86 5.79
CA SER A 272 28.22 10.83 5.59
C SER A 272 26.78 11.29 5.92
N ALA A 273 26.65 12.38 6.67
CA ALA A 273 25.38 13.04 6.95
C ALA A 273 25.58 14.56 7.11
N THR A 274 24.49 15.31 7.07
CA THR A 274 24.42 16.74 7.42
C THR A 274 23.43 16.94 8.56
N LEU A 275 23.71 17.89 9.45
CA LEU A 275 22.77 18.37 10.47
C LEU A 275 22.55 19.86 10.25
N LYS A 276 21.33 20.24 9.85
CA LYS A 276 20.91 21.63 9.62
C LYS A 276 19.48 21.79 10.14
N ASP A 277 19.21 22.89 10.84
CA ASP A 277 17.90 23.19 11.42
C ASP A 277 17.30 22.01 12.21
N ARG A 278 18.15 21.31 12.97
CA ARG A 278 17.84 20.10 13.75
C ARG A 278 17.40 18.87 12.93
N VAL A 279 17.44 18.93 11.61
CA VAL A 279 17.19 17.78 10.73
C VAL A 279 18.50 17.08 10.41
N PHE A 280 18.59 15.80 10.74
CA PHE A 280 19.74 14.96 10.40
C PHE A 280 19.49 14.24 9.09
N TYR A 281 20.18 14.65 8.03
CA TYR A 281 20.04 14.07 6.69
C TYR A 281 21.21 13.15 6.37
N VAL A 282 20.93 11.87 6.09
CA VAL A 282 21.95 10.86 5.86
C VAL A 282 21.99 10.53 4.38
N PHE A 283 23.13 10.70 3.72
CA PHE A 283 23.31 10.43 2.27
C PHE A 283 24.15 9.18 1.99
N SER A 284 24.57 8.46 3.03
CA SER A 284 25.43 7.27 2.91
C SER A 284 24.62 5.99 3.03
N SER A 285 24.70 5.10 2.02
CA SER A 285 24.12 3.73 2.01
C SER A 285 24.64 2.81 3.11
N ASN A 286 25.79 3.14 3.69
CA ASN A 286 26.43 2.36 4.75
C ASN A 286 26.34 3.06 6.12
N ALA A 287 25.22 3.70 6.45
CA ALA A 287 25.06 4.48 7.69
C ALA A 287 24.08 3.84 8.69
N TYR A 288 24.03 2.51 8.76
CA TYR A 288 23.19 1.78 9.72
C TYR A 288 23.32 2.38 11.15
N PRO A 289 22.22 2.65 11.85
CA PRO A 289 20.82 2.24 11.57
C PRO A 289 20.04 3.14 10.59
N PHE A 290 20.66 4.18 10.02
CA PHE A 290 20.00 5.10 9.11
C PHE A 290 19.99 4.60 7.66
N GLU A 291 18.84 4.74 7.00
CA GLU A 291 18.71 4.61 5.55
C GLU A 291 19.32 5.80 4.82
N ALA A 292 19.81 5.54 3.61
CA ALA A 292 20.39 6.58 2.76
C ALA A 292 19.33 7.47 2.11
N ASN A 293 19.73 8.72 1.91
CA ASN A 293 18.97 9.80 1.31
C ASN A 293 17.68 10.15 2.08
N GLN A 294 17.70 9.98 3.40
CA GLN A 294 16.57 10.23 4.29
C GLN A 294 16.90 11.29 5.35
N ALA A 295 15.90 12.15 5.63
CA ALA A 295 15.89 13.10 6.73
C ALA A 295 15.29 12.46 7.99
N TYR A 296 15.93 12.70 9.14
CA TYR A 296 15.47 12.24 10.44
C TYR A 296 15.29 13.44 11.38
N ALA A 297 14.17 13.48 12.09
CA ALA A 297 13.95 14.39 13.21
C ALA A 297 14.80 13.96 14.43
N PRO A 298 15.12 14.87 15.38
CA PRO A 298 15.95 14.56 16.55
C PRO A 298 15.49 13.33 17.34
N PHE A 299 14.20 13.19 17.59
CA PHE A 299 13.63 12.04 18.31
C PHE A 299 13.78 10.73 17.52
N ALA A 300 13.65 10.77 16.20
CA ALA A 300 13.91 9.61 15.36
C ALA A 300 15.39 9.20 15.38
N VAL A 301 16.31 10.16 15.41
CA VAL A 301 17.75 9.89 15.60
C VAL A 301 18.01 9.22 16.95
N TYR A 302 17.38 9.71 18.03
CA TYR A 302 17.48 9.11 19.36
C TYR A 302 16.89 7.70 19.42
N ALA A 303 15.69 7.50 18.88
CA ALA A 303 15.04 6.19 18.85
C ALA A 303 15.87 5.16 18.08
N LEU A 304 16.42 5.54 16.91
CA LEU A 304 17.24 4.64 16.09
C LEU A 304 18.57 4.29 16.74
N LEU A 305 19.24 5.24 17.41
CA LEU A 305 20.56 5.03 17.99
C LEU A 305 20.53 4.38 19.39
N GLU A 306 19.61 4.78 20.27
CA GLU A 306 19.57 4.29 21.66
C GLU A 306 18.62 3.10 21.84
N ASN A 307 17.54 3.03 21.05
CA ASN A 307 16.44 2.08 21.25
C ASN A 307 16.17 1.21 20.02
N ASN A 308 17.13 1.15 19.08
CA ASN A 308 17.07 0.30 17.88
C ASN A 308 15.80 0.50 17.02
N GLY A 309 15.23 1.70 17.04
CA GLY A 309 14.00 2.06 16.33
C GLY A 309 12.69 1.89 17.12
N ASP A 310 12.74 1.47 18.39
CA ASP A 310 11.57 1.46 19.28
C ASP A 310 11.29 2.87 19.83
N PHE A 311 10.29 3.52 19.24
CA PHE A 311 9.88 4.87 19.62
C PHE A 311 9.15 4.93 20.97
N ALA A 312 8.53 3.84 21.43
CA ALA A 312 7.84 3.80 22.71
C ALA A 312 8.85 3.70 23.86
N GLU A 313 9.86 2.84 23.73
CA GLU A 313 10.96 2.75 24.68
C GLU A 313 11.77 4.06 24.72
N ALA A 314 12.04 4.65 23.55
CA ALA A 314 12.70 5.94 23.45
C ALA A 314 11.95 7.05 24.21
N ALA A 315 10.63 7.14 24.05
CA ALA A 315 9.82 8.12 24.78
C ALA A 315 9.84 7.88 26.30
N ARG A 316 9.89 6.62 26.75
CA ARG A 316 9.99 6.26 28.16
C ARG A 316 11.36 6.62 28.75
N ALA A 317 12.45 6.36 28.02
CA ALA A 317 13.81 6.73 28.41
C ALA A 317 13.95 8.25 28.55
N LEU A 318 13.45 9.00 27.56
CA LEU A 318 13.44 10.47 27.59
C LEU A 318 12.64 11.03 28.77
N ARG A 319 11.55 10.35 29.18
CA ARG A 319 10.78 10.77 30.36
C ARG A 319 11.56 10.61 31.67
N VAL A 320 12.48 9.64 31.75
CA VAL A 320 13.41 9.49 32.88
C VAL A 320 14.47 10.60 32.86
N GLU A 321 14.87 11.03 31.67
CA GLU A 321 15.78 12.17 31.43
C GLU A 321 15.08 13.54 31.52
N ASP A 322 13.88 13.60 32.11
CA ASP A 322 13.10 14.82 32.36
C ASP A 322 12.61 15.55 31.09
N TYR A 323 12.38 14.83 29.99
CA TYR A 323 11.68 15.33 28.81
C TYR A 323 10.16 15.10 28.92
N GLY A 324 9.38 16.14 28.58
CA GLY A 324 7.90 16.17 28.70
C GLY A 324 7.38 16.64 30.08
N GLU A 325 6.07 16.91 30.18
CA GLU A 325 5.47 17.43 31.43
C GLU A 325 5.09 16.32 32.43
N LYS A 326 5.41 16.53 33.72
CA LYS A 326 5.00 15.65 34.84
C LYS A 326 3.59 15.99 35.30
N ALA A 327 2.68 15.02 35.27
CA ALA A 327 1.37 15.16 35.90
C ALA A 327 1.53 15.29 37.42
N GLY A 328 0.89 16.31 38.01
CA GLY A 328 0.97 16.62 39.43
C GLY A 328 0.53 15.46 40.33
N THR A 329 1.34 15.19 41.35
CA THR A 329 1.15 14.17 42.39
C THR A 329 -0.09 14.46 43.24
N THR A 330 -1.05 13.53 43.27
CA THR A 330 -2.00 13.39 44.39
C THR A 330 -1.57 12.17 45.20
N ASP A 331 -1.30 12.40 46.48
CA ASP A 331 -0.91 11.40 47.47
C ASP A 331 -1.94 10.26 47.54
N ILE A 332 -1.48 9.02 47.30
CA ILE A 332 -2.21 7.81 47.67
C ILE A 332 -1.28 6.96 48.54
N ASP A 333 -1.77 6.72 49.74
CA ASP A 333 -1.14 6.09 50.90
C ASP A 333 -0.57 4.69 50.59
N ALA A 334 0.73 4.51 50.85
CA ALA A 334 1.55 3.37 50.47
C ALA A 334 1.47 2.18 51.46
N SER A 335 0.29 1.90 52.01
CA SER A 335 0.10 0.86 53.03
C SER A 335 -0.78 -0.33 52.60
N THR A 336 -1.19 -0.41 51.33
CA THR A 336 -2.05 -1.52 50.84
C THR A 336 -1.45 -2.33 49.66
N ILE A 337 -0.14 -2.27 49.43
CA ILE A 337 0.51 -3.12 48.41
C ILE A 337 0.96 -4.43 49.07
N SER A 338 -0.02 -5.32 49.28
CA SER A 338 0.28 -6.75 49.27
C SER A 338 0.40 -7.16 47.81
N CYS A 339 1.63 -7.47 47.41
CA CYS A 339 2.01 -7.88 46.07
C CYS A 339 1.25 -9.16 45.69
N SER A 340 0.22 -9.02 44.86
CA SER A 340 -0.23 -10.09 43.98
C SER A 340 0.18 -9.68 42.57
N THR A 341 1.15 -10.40 42.02
CA THR A 341 1.46 -10.38 40.60
C THR A 341 0.24 -10.89 39.86
N ALA A 342 -0.66 -9.98 39.49
CA ALA A 342 -1.71 -10.28 38.55
C ALA A 342 -1.03 -10.40 37.18
N ASP A 343 -0.85 -11.63 36.72
CA ASP A 343 -0.59 -11.96 35.33
C ASP A 343 -1.50 -11.10 34.44
N GLU A 344 -0.93 -10.23 33.60
CA GLU A 344 -1.63 -9.64 32.45
C GLU A 344 -1.95 -10.78 31.47
N LYS A 345 -3.07 -11.47 31.72
CA LYS A 345 -3.61 -12.47 30.80
C LYS A 345 -4.26 -11.76 29.62
N GLN A 346 -3.72 -11.96 28.42
CA GLN A 346 -4.45 -11.68 27.17
C GLN A 346 -5.79 -12.44 27.22
N PRO A 347 -6.95 -11.77 27.05
CA PRO A 347 -8.22 -12.45 27.00
C PRO A 347 -8.33 -13.24 25.69
N ASP A 348 -8.58 -14.54 25.80
CA ASP A 348 -8.90 -15.42 24.67
C ASP A 348 -10.10 -14.88 23.88
N ILE A 349 -9.90 -14.54 22.61
CA ILE A 349 -11.01 -14.33 21.67
C ILE A 349 -11.64 -15.70 21.43
N ILE A 350 -12.91 -15.86 21.84
CA ILE A 350 -13.67 -17.10 21.64
C ILE A 350 -13.94 -17.27 20.14
N ASP A 351 -13.62 -18.44 19.58
CA ASP A 351 -13.95 -18.76 18.19
C ASP A 351 -15.48 -18.86 18.02
N PRO A 352 -16.13 -17.97 17.27
CA PRO A 352 -17.56 -18.10 16.98
C PRO A 352 -17.86 -19.23 15.97
N GLY A 353 -16.84 -19.82 15.37
CA GLY A 353 -16.94 -20.81 14.31
C GLY A 353 -17.24 -20.21 12.94
N PRO A 354 -17.26 -21.04 11.88
CA PRO A 354 -17.67 -20.61 10.55
C PRO A 354 -19.11 -20.11 10.57
N ILE A 355 -19.48 -19.31 9.56
CA ILE A 355 -20.81 -18.74 9.51
C ILE A 355 -21.89 -19.85 9.47
N PRO A 356 -22.93 -19.80 10.32
CA PRO A 356 -23.97 -20.81 10.34
C PRO A 356 -24.64 -20.95 8.96
N THR A 357 -24.88 -22.18 8.52
CA THR A 357 -25.48 -22.46 7.20
C THR A 357 -26.83 -21.79 7.00
N LYS A 358 -27.63 -21.64 8.06
CA LYS A 358 -28.90 -20.90 8.04
C LYS A 358 -28.75 -19.42 7.66
N LEU A 359 -27.58 -18.81 7.92
CA LEU A 359 -27.29 -17.42 7.55
C LEU A 359 -26.77 -17.29 6.11
N LEU A 360 -26.46 -18.40 5.44
CA LEU A 360 -26.08 -18.43 4.03
C LEU A 360 -27.29 -18.50 3.09
N ARG A 361 -28.51 -18.24 3.58
CA ARG A 361 -29.73 -18.23 2.76
C ARG A 361 -30.46 -16.90 2.90
N ILE A 362 -30.82 -16.34 1.75
CA ILE A 362 -31.60 -15.12 1.62
C ILE A 362 -32.76 -15.41 0.66
N PRO A 363 -34.03 -15.12 1.02
CA PRO A 363 -35.17 -15.38 0.16
C PRO A 363 -35.04 -14.74 -1.24
N GLY A 364 -35.67 -15.37 -2.23
CA GLY A 364 -35.74 -14.87 -3.60
C GLY A 364 -34.43 -15.08 -4.39
N PHE A 365 -34.03 -14.04 -5.14
CA PHE A 365 -33.03 -14.15 -6.21
C PHE A 365 -31.70 -14.77 -5.76
N VAL A 366 -31.17 -14.39 -4.60
CA VAL A 366 -29.90 -14.94 -4.09
C VAL A 366 -30.01 -16.45 -3.88
N SER A 367 -31.06 -16.94 -3.21
CA SER A 367 -31.19 -18.40 -2.99
C SER A 367 -31.44 -19.16 -4.29
N GLU A 368 -32.12 -18.58 -5.27
CA GLU A 368 -32.34 -19.22 -6.57
C GLU A 368 -31.04 -19.39 -7.37
N VAL A 369 -30.20 -18.34 -7.41
CA VAL A 369 -28.86 -18.42 -8.01
C VAL A 369 -27.99 -19.41 -7.24
N MET A 370 -28.10 -19.46 -5.91
CA MET A 370 -27.40 -20.45 -5.11
C MET A 370 -27.85 -21.87 -5.43
N ASP A 371 -29.15 -22.14 -5.54
CA ASP A 371 -29.67 -23.48 -5.82
C ASP A 371 -29.23 -23.95 -7.21
N TYR A 372 -29.30 -23.07 -8.20
CA TYR A 372 -28.75 -23.36 -9.53
C TYR A 372 -27.24 -23.64 -9.49
N CYS A 373 -26.48 -22.86 -8.71
CA CYS A 373 -25.05 -23.06 -8.53
C CYS A 373 -24.73 -24.39 -7.86
N LEU A 374 -25.43 -24.73 -6.79
CA LEU A 374 -25.24 -25.99 -6.07
C LEU A 374 -25.66 -27.20 -6.91
N GLU A 375 -26.69 -27.08 -7.74
CA GLU A 375 -27.13 -28.20 -8.57
C GLU A 375 -26.18 -28.50 -9.74
N THR A 376 -25.52 -27.47 -10.27
CA THR A 376 -24.67 -27.59 -11.46
C THR A 376 -23.17 -27.70 -11.13
N ALA A 377 -22.75 -27.30 -9.93
CA ALA A 377 -21.35 -27.33 -9.54
C ALA A 377 -20.82 -28.77 -9.42
N PRO A 378 -19.64 -29.09 -9.98
CA PRO A 378 -18.99 -30.39 -9.74
C PRO A 378 -18.72 -30.65 -8.24
N TYR A 379 -18.52 -29.59 -7.46
CA TYR A 379 -18.31 -29.64 -6.01
C TYR A 379 -19.23 -28.59 -5.36
N PRO A 380 -20.46 -28.97 -4.95
CA PRO A 380 -21.48 -28.05 -4.44
C PRO A 380 -21.06 -27.42 -3.11
N ASN A 381 -20.66 -26.16 -3.16
CA ASN A 381 -20.12 -25.44 -2.02
C ASN A 381 -21.02 -24.26 -1.64
N THR A 382 -21.76 -24.40 -0.54
CA THR A 382 -22.75 -23.41 -0.09
C THR A 382 -22.15 -22.02 0.14
N VAL A 383 -20.94 -21.94 0.70
CA VAL A 383 -20.28 -20.65 0.96
C VAL A 383 -19.90 -19.97 -0.35
N MET A 384 -19.32 -20.70 -1.29
CA MET A 384 -18.94 -20.15 -2.60
C MET A 384 -20.17 -19.73 -3.41
N ALA A 385 -21.22 -20.56 -3.39
CA ALA A 385 -22.50 -20.26 -4.04
C ALA A 385 -23.13 -18.98 -3.47
N PHE A 386 -23.13 -18.84 -2.14
CA PHE A 386 -23.63 -17.63 -1.48
C PHE A 386 -22.83 -16.39 -1.85
N CYS A 387 -21.48 -16.44 -1.80
CA CYS A 387 -20.64 -15.31 -2.18
C CYS A 387 -20.90 -14.86 -3.63
N GLY A 388 -20.98 -15.81 -4.57
CA GLY A 388 -21.25 -15.51 -5.97
C GLY A 388 -22.63 -14.89 -6.19
N ALA A 389 -23.67 -15.48 -5.59
CA ALA A 389 -25.04 -15.00 -5.71
C ALA A 389 -25.25 -13.63 -5.06
N LEU A 390 -24.68 -13.39 -3.88
CA LEU A 390 -24.74 -12.10 -3.20
C LEU A 390 -23.99 -11.00 -3.98
N ALA A 391 -22.82 -11.32 -4.54
CA ALA A 391 -22.07 -10.39 -5.38
C ALA A 391 -22.86 -10.02 -6.65
N LEU A 392 -23.52 -10.99 -7.28
CA LEU A 392 -24.37 -10.75 -8.43
C LEU A 392 -25.56 -9.85 -8.08
N GLN A 393 -26.28 -10.14 -6.99
CA GLN A 393 -27.40 -9.31 -6.52
C GLN A 393 -26.94 -7.88 -6.18
N ALA A 394 -25.80 -7.74 -5.51
CA ALA A 394 -25.21 -6.45 -5.17
C ALA A 394 -24.89 -5.60 -6.40
N PHE A 395 -24.31 -6.23 -7.43
CA PHE A 395 -23.99 -5.61 -8.71
C PHE A 395 -25.25 -5.20 -9.49
N LEU A 396 -26.22 -6.10 -9.62
CA LEU A 396 -27.46 -5.85 -10.38
C LEU A 396 -28.29 -4.70 -9.79
N ALA A 397 -28.43 -4.67 -8.47
CA ALA A 397 -29.10 -3.60 -7.75
C ALA A 397 -28.27 -2.30 -7.76
N GLY A 398 -26.95 -2.41 -7.60
CA GLY A 398 -25.95 -1.37 -7.81
C GLY A 398 -26.38 0.04 -7.41
N ARG A 399 -26.40 0.94 -8.40
CA ARG A 399 -26.73 2.37 -8.26
C ARG A 399 -28.24 2.66 -8.23
N LYS A 400 -29.10 1.64 -8.18
CA LYS A 400 -30.56 1.75 -8.37
C LYS A 400 -31.33 1.79 -7.05
N VAL A 401 -30.73 1.36 -5.95
CA VAL A 401 -31.41 1.30 -4.65
C VAL A 401 -30.53 1.81 -3.53
N ARG A 402 -31.18 2.23 -2.45
CA ARG A 402 -30.54 2.67 -1.22
C ARG A 402 -31.40 2.39 0.00
N ASP A 403 -30.79 2.27 1.17
CA ASP A 403 -31.55 2.35 2.43
C ASP A 403 -31.82 3.83 2.80
N PRO A 404 -32.64 4.12 3.81
CA PRO A 404 -32.90 5.48 4.28
C PRO A 404 -31.66 6.19 4.85
N GLY A 405 -30.61 5.44 5.21
CA GLY A 405 -29.30 5.97 5.60
C GLY A 405 -28.36 6.24 4.43
N ASP A 406 -28.85 6.14 3.19
CA ASP A 406 -28.12 6.32 1.93
C ASP A 406 -26.97 5.31 1.72
N ASN A 407 -27.05 4.14 2.36
CA ASN A 407 -26.17 3.01 2.10
C ASN A 407 -26.46 2.41 0.72
N ARG A 408 -25.41 2.09 -0.02
CA ARG A 408 -25.45 1.44 -1.33
C ARG A 408 -25.21 -0.06 -1.21
N THR A 409 -25.44 -0.78 -2.31
CA THR A 409 -25.26 -2.24 -2.39
C THR A 409 -23.81 -2.67 -2.64
N ASN A 410 -22.85 -1.74 -2.72
CA ASN A 410 -21.45 -2.06 -2.98
C ASN A 410 -20.86 -2.88 -1.83
N VAL A 411 -20.30 -4.04 -2.16
CA VAL A 411 -19.72 -4.98 -1.20
C VAL A 411 -18.43 -5.58 -1.75
N TYR A 412 -17.48 -5.83 -0.84
CA TYR A 412 -16.28 -6.60 -1.15
C TYR A 412 -16.38 -7.95 -0.44
N LEU A 413 -16.55 -9.00 -1.22
CA LEU A 413 -16.78 -10.37 -0.78
C LEU A 413 -15.55 -11.22 -1.05
N LEU A 414 -15.18 -12.04 -0.08
CA LEU A 414 -14.08 -12.99 -0.20
C LEU A 414 -14.56 -14.39 0.19
N GLY A 415 -14.55 -15.30 -0.78
CA GLY A 415 -14.76 -16.72 -0.55
C GLY A 415 -13.44 -17.44 -0.32
N LEU A 416 -13.20 -17.90 0.90
CA LEU A 416 -12.02 -18.70 1.24
C LEU A 416 -12.32 -20.19 1.10
N GLY A 417 -11.52 -20.90 0.30
CA GLY A 417 -11.65 -22.33 0.09
C GLY A 417 -10.35 -22.97 -0.39
N HIS A 418 -10.14 -24.23 0.00
CA HIS A 418 -8.99 -25.00 -0.44
C HIS A 418 -9.04 -25.27 -1.97
N SER A 419 -7.93 -25.75 -2.53
CA SER A 419 -7.93 -26.13 -3.95
C SER A 419 -8.94 -27.25 -4.22
N GLY A 420 -9.64 -27.17 -5.35
CA GLY A 420 -10.63 -28.17 -5.77
C GLY A 420 -11.99 -28.12 -5.04
N THR A 421 -12.29 -27.06 -4.27
CA THR A 421 -13.59 -26.92 -3.54
C THR A 421 -14.70 -26.26 -4.35
N GLY A 422 -14.54 -26.09 -5.67
CA GLY A 422 -15.58 -25.49 -6.53
C GLY A 422 -15.61 -23.96 -6.59
N LYS A 423 -14.53 -23.26 -6.20
CA LYS A 423 -14.44 -21.78 -6.13
C LYS A 423 -14.75 -21.07 -7.45
N ASP A 424 -14.44 -21.72 -8.56
CA ASP A 424 -14.57 -21.15 -9.91
C ASP A 424 -16.00 -21.14 -10.45
N TRP A 425 -16.84 -22.08 -9.98
CA TRP A 425 -18.17 -22.28 -10.54
C TRP A 425 -19.12 -21.09 -10.38
N PRO A 426 -19.23 -20.45 -9.19
CA PRO A 426 -20.08 -19.27 -9.05
C PRO A 426 -19.66 -18.10 -9.95
N ARG A 427 -18.36 -17.92 -10.21
CA ARG A 427 -17.88 -16.86 -11.12
C ARG A 427 -18.30 -17.11 -12.56
N LYS A 428 -18.25 -18.36 -13.00
CA LYS A 428 -18.74 -18.78 -14.33
C LYS A 428 -20.24 -18.53 -14.49
N ILE A 429 -21.03 -18.87 -13.46
CA ILE A 429 -22.48 -18.59 -13.45
C ILE A 429 -22.75 -17.09 -13.56
N ASN A 430 -22.10 -16.28 -12.73
CA ASN A 430 -22.24 -14.82 -12.78
C ASN A 430 -21.87 -14.27 -14.16
N THR A 431 -20.77 -14.75 -14.75
CA THR A 431 -20.33 -14.34 -16.10
C THR A 431 -21.38 -14.69 -17.16
N LYS A 432 -21.94 -15.91 -17.10
CA LYS A 432 -22.98 -16.36 -18.02
C LYS A 432 -24.25 -15.51 -17.92
N ILE A 433 -24.76 -15.30 -16.71
CA ILE A 433 -25.96 -14.46 -16.47
C ILE A 433 -25.73 -13.03 -16.96
N ILE A 434 -24.59 -12.41 -16.60
CA ILE A 434 -24.24 -11.03 -16.99
C ILE A 434 -24.11 -10.88 -18.51
N HIS A 435 -23.56 -11.89 -19.18
CA HIS A 435 -23.47 -11.92 -20.63
C HIS A 435 -24.85 -12.02 -21.29
N GLU A 436 -25.72 -12.91 -20.80
CA GLU A 436 -27.07 -13.11 -21.34
C GLU A 436 -27.96 -11.85 -21.20
N ILE A 437 -27.77 -11.04 -20.17
CA ILE A 437 -28.46 -9.75 -20.00
C ILE A 437 -27.76 -8.56 -20.71
N GLY A 438 -26.67 -8.80 -21.45
CA GLY A 438 -25.99 -7.76 -22.23
C GLY A 438 -25.14 -6.77 -21.40
N MET A 439 -24.67 -7.17 -20.21
CA MET A 439 -23.88 -6.32 -19.31
C MET A 439 -22.40 -6.75 -19.20
N ALA A 440 -21.87 -7.46 -20.20
CA ALA A 440 -20.51 -8.01 -20.18
C ALA A 440 -19.40 -6.94 -19.98
N ASP A 441 -19.59 -5.73 -20.50
CA ASP A 441 -18.65 -4.61 -20.33
C ASP A 441 -18.46 -4.14 -18.88
N SER A 442 -19.35 -4.54 -17.98
CA SER A 442 -19.33 -4.19 -16.56
C SER A 442 -18.65 -5.26 -15.69
N LEU A 443 -18.02 -6.26 -16.31
CA LEU A 443 -17.29 -7.34 -15.64
C LEU A 443 -15.77 -7.13 -15.75
N GLY A 444 -15.05 -7.33 -14.65
CA GLY A 444 -13.58 -7.35 -14.62
C GLY A 444 -13.02 -8.57 -13.91
N GLU A 445 -11.81 -9.02 -14.29
CA GLU A 445 -11.16 -10.18 -13.66
C GLU A 445 -10.06 -9.77 -12.67
N HIS A 446 -9.15 -8.87 -13.08
CA HIS A 446 -7.98 -8.49 -12.28
C HIS A 446 -7.80 -6.96 -12.15
N PHE A 447 -7.17 -6.54 -11.06
CA PHE A 447 -6.78 -5.15 -10.82
C PHE A 447 -5.37 -4.89 -11.34
N ALA A 448 -5.24 -4.08 -12.41
CA ALA A 448 -3.94 -3.72 -12.96
C ALA A 448 -3.26 -2.57 -12.18
N SER A 449 -4.02 -1.54 -11.78
CA SER A 449 -3.57 -0.43 -10.93
C SER A 449 -4.75 0.34 -10.35
N GLY A 450 -4.53 1.21 -9.35
CA GLY A 450 -5.57 2.10 -8.81
C GLY A 450 -6.16 3.04 -9.87
N GLU A 451 -5.32 3.58 -10.75
CA GLU A 451 -5.75 4.40 -11.87
C GLU A 451 -6.61 3.64 -12.88
N GLY A 452 -6.32 2.35 -13.09
CA GLY A 452 -7.12 1.48 -13.95
C GLY A 452 -8.53 1.28 -13.42
N ILE A 453 -8.68 1.12 -12.10
CA ILE A 453 -10.00 1.02 -11.44
C ILE A 453 -10.80 2.32 -11.65
N GLN A 454 -10.15 3.47 -11.46
CA GLN A 454 -10.79 4.77 -11.70
C GLN A 454 -11.21 4.94 -13.15
N ASP A 455 -10.35 4.58 -14.12
CA ASP A 455 -10.67 4.70 -15.54
C ASP A 455 -11.81 3.75 -15.95
N ALA A 456 -11.85 2.53 -15.41
CA ALA A 456 -12.95 1.58 -15.62
C ALA A 456 -14.27 2.12 -15.06
N LEU A 457 -14.28 2.60 -13.81
CA LEU A 457 -15.47 3.17 -13.18
C LEU A 457 -15.92 4.49 -13.83
N PHE A 458 -15.00 5.27 -14.40
CA PHE A 458 -15.37 6.44 -15.18
C PHE A 458 -16.13 6.07 -16.47
N GLY A 459 -15.73 4.99 -17.14
CA GLY A 459 -16.46 4.48 -18.31
C GLY A 459 -17.78 3.78 -17.93
N LYS A 460 -17.76 2.97 -16.88
CA LYS A 460 -18.90 2.20 -16.36
C LYS A 460 -18.96 2.37 -14.84
N PRO A 461 -19.78 3.28 -14.30
CA PRO A 461 -19.80 3.57 -12.86
C PRO A 461 -20.31 2.43 -11.97
N CYS A 462 -20.77 1.31 -12.54
CA CYS A 462 -21.10 0.10 -11.81
C CYS A 462 -20.34 -1.08 -12.43
N MET A 463 -19.48 -1.72 -11.63
CA MET A 463 -18.58 -2.80 -12.05
C MET A 463 -18.61 -3.95 -11.03
N LEU A 464 -18.57 -5.18 -11.54
CA LEU A 464 -18.29 -6.39 -10.77
C LEU A 464 -16.90 -6.93 -11.13
N PHE A 465 -15.98 -6.96 -10.17
CA PHE A 465 -14.69 -7.62 -10.32
C PHE A 465 -14.72 -9.02 -9.68
N GLN A 466 -14.41 -10.05 -10.46
CA GLN A 466 -14.34 -11.44 -10.00
C GLN A 466 -12.90 -11.96 -10.09
N THR A 467 -12.16 -11.89 -8.98
CA THR A 467 -10.72 -12.15 -8.94
C THR A 467 -10.43 -13.48 -8.25
N ASP A 468 -9.81 -14.42 -8.96
CA ASP A 468 -9.23 -15.61 -8.31
C ASP A 468 -7.87 -15.30 -7.71
N GLU A 469 -7.49 -16.05 -6.68
CA GLU A 469 -6.22 -15.92 -5.96
C GLU A 469 -5.91 -14.48 -5.53
N ILE A 470 -6.92 -13.79 -4.99
CA ILE A 470 -6.77 -12.38 -4.57
C ILE A 470 -5.69 -12.21 -3.49
N ASP A 471 -5.33 -13.27 -2.76
CA ASP A 471 -4.19 -13.31 -1.85
C ASP A 471 -2.86 -13.01 -2.55
N GLY A 472 -2.67 -13.42 -3.81
CA GLY A 472 -1.48 -13.08 -4.59
C GLY A 472 -1.35 -11.56 -4.83
N LEU A 473 -2.47 -10.88 -5.05
CA LEU A 473 -2.50 -9.42 -5.15
C LEU A 473 -2.10 -8.76 -3.82
N LEU A 474 -2.65 -9.25 -2.70
CA LEU A 474 -2.33 -8.72 -1.36
C LEU A 474 -0.86 -8.94 -1.00
N GLN A 475 -0.30 -10.11 -1.32
CA GLN A 475 1.13 -10.39 -1.14
C GLN A 475 2.00 -9.45 -1.99
N THR A 476 1.59 -9.19 -3.23
CA THR A 476 2.31 -8.26 -4.11
C THR A 476 2.29 -6.85 -3.53
N ILE A 477 1.16 -6.41 -2.99
CA ILE A 477 1.04 -5.12 -2.30
C ILE A 477 1.96 -5.05 -1.09
N ASN A 478 2.02 -6.09 -0.25
CA ASN A 478 2.89 -6.10 0.92
C ASN A 478 4.39 -6.18 0.58
N LYS A 479 4.76 -6.87 -0.51
CA LYS A 479 6.16 -7.05 -0.93
C LYS A 479 6.67 -5.90 -1.80
N ALA A 480 5.77 -5.11 -2.40
CA ALA A 480 6.13 -4.04 -3.30
C ALA A 480 6.79 -2.88 -2.53
N LYS A 481 8.01 -2.53 -2.93
CA LYS A 481 8.70 -1.28 -2.53
C LYS A 481 8.28 -0.07 -3.39
N ASP A 482 7.31 -0.25 -4.30
CA ASP A 482 6.89 0.72 -5.32
C ASP A 482 5.50 1.29 -4.99
N ALA A 483 5.40 2.63 -4.98
CA ALA A 483 4.20 3.41 -4.67
C ALA A 483 2.96 3.06 -5.52
N ARG A 484 3.16 2.43 -6.69
CA ARG A 484 2.06 2.01 -7.57
C ARG A 484 1.11 1.00 -6.93
N HIS A 485 1.63 0.05 -6.15
CA HIS A 485 0.81 -1.01 -5.55
C HIS A 485 0.04 -0.51 -4.31
N GLU A 486 0.60 0.47 -3.58
CA GLU A 486 -0.11 1.14 -2.50
C GLU A 486 -1.36 1.90 -2.99
N ASN A 487 -1.29 2.46 -4.21
CA ASN A 487 -2.41 3.21 -4.78
C ASN A 487 -3.65 2.34 -5.08
N ILE A 488 -3.51 1.03 -5.22
CA ILE A 488 -4.64 0.11 -5.41
C ILE A 488 -5.50 0.09 -4.14
N MET A 489 -4.87 -0.12 -2.98
CA MET A 489 -5.58 -0.22 -1.70
C MET A 489 -6.31 1.08 -1.33
N SER A 490 -5.62 2.22 -1.48
CA SER A 490 -6.24 3.52 -1.23
C SER A 490 -7.43 3.73 -2.17
N THR A 491 -7.29 3.42 -3.46
CA THR A 491 -8.38 3.53 -4.44
C THR A 491 -9.56 2.63 -4.05
N LEU A 492 -9.33 1.38 -3.66
CA LEU A 492 -10.40 0.46 -3.23
C LEU A 492 -11.17 1.00 -2.02
N LEU A 493 -10.47 1.55 -1.03
CA LEU A 493 -11.08 2.19 0.14
C LEU A 493 -11.91 3.43 -0.23
N THR A 494 -11.37 4.25 -1.13
CA THR A 494 -12.05 5.44 -1.63
C THR A 494 -13.29 5.09 -2.43
N MET A 495 -13.22 4.15 -3.37
CA MET A 495 -14.38 3.74 -4.18
C MET A 495 -15.49 3.14 -3.32
N PHE A 496 -15.14 2.38 -2.26
CA PHE A 496 -16.13 1.85 -1.34
C PHE A 496 -16.90 2.96 -0.60
N SER A 497 -16.15 3.96 -0.13
CA SER A 497 -16.69 5.06 0.69
C SER A 497 -17.38 6.13 -0.15
N ALA A 498 -16.97 6.30 -1.42
CA ALA A 498 -17.53 7.30 -2.33
C ALA A 498 -18.84 6.86 -3.00
N SER A 499 -19.38 5.68 -2.68
CA SER A 499 -20.52 5.09 -3.40
C SER A 499 -21.82 5.91 -3.38
N ASN A 500 -21.97 6.80 -2.41
CA ASN A 500 -23.08 7.73 -2.28
C ASN A 500 -22.71 9.19 -2.61
N SER A 501 -21.53 9.44 -3.16
CA SER A 501 -21.02 10.79 -3.46
C SER A 501 -20.38 10.86 -4.85
N VAL A 502 -19.87 12.05 -5.19
CA VAL A 502 -19.17 12.31 -6.45
C VAL A 502 -17.67 12.22 -6.22
N PHE A 503 -16.99 11.34 -6.95
CA PHE A 503 -15.54 11.19 -6.91
C PHE A 503 -14.88 12.00 -8.05
N PRO A 504 -14.11 13.06 -7.76
CA PRO A 504 -13.41 13.81 -8.80
C PRO A 504 -12.27 13.00 -9.40
N MET A 505 -12.20 12.91 -10.73
CA MET A 505 -11.13 12.19 -11.41
C MET A 505 -9.77 12.89 -11.24
N ARG A 506 -8.69 12.10 -11.21
CA ARG A 506 -7.32 12.61 -11.15
C ARG A 506 -7.00 13.52 -12.34
N ARG A 507 -6.36 14.67 -12.10
CA ARG A 507 -5.95 15.61 -13.15
C ARG A 507 -4.72 15.10 -13.89
N LYS A 508 -4.79 15.03 -15.23
CA LYS A 508 -3.65 14.70 -16.10
C LYS A 508 -3.08 16.00 -16.66
N ALA A 509 -1.76 16.18 -16.60
CA ALA A 509 -1.10 17.40 -17.07
C ALA A 509 -1.45 17.69 -18.55
N GLY A 510 -1.85 18.93 -18.84
CA GLY A 510 -2.17 19.38 -20.20
C GLY A 510 -3.52 18.91 -20.78
N LYS A 511 -4.42 18.34 -19.97
CA LYS A 511 -5.80 17.99 -20.38
C LYS A 511 -6.84 18.82 -19.62
N GLU A 512 -7.99 19.08 -20.26
CA GLU A 512 -9.17 19.68 -19.63
C GLU A 512 -9.68 18.84 -18.44
N SER A 513 -10.61 19.42 -17.66
CA SER A 513 -11.14 18.82 -16.43
C SER A 513 -11.52 17.34 -16.65
N PRO A 514 -10.97 16.39 -15.88
CA PRO A 514 -11.04 14.96 -16.15
C PRO A 514 -12.43 14.33 -15.88
N GLY A 515 -13.45 15.14 -15.59
CA GLY A 515 -14.78 14.71 -15.17
C GLY A 515 -14.80 14.19 -13.73
N ALA A 516 -15.91 13.55 -13.36
CA ALA A 516 -16.09 12.92 -12.06
C ALA A 516 -16.86 11.61 -12.23
N ILE A 517 -16.56 10.65 -11.37
CA ILE A 517 -17.34 9.41 -11.25
C ILE A 517 -18.45 9.70 -10.24
N ASP A 518 -19.68 9.76 -10.69
CA ASP A 518 -20.82 10.04 -9.82
C ASP A 518 -21.42 8.75 -9.27
N GLN A 519 -21.50 8.63 -7.94
CA GLN A 519 -21.97 7.45 -7.20
C GLN A 519 -21.36 6.14 -7.73
N PRO A 520 -20.03 5.94 -7.65
CA PRO A 520 -19.38 4.70 -8.06
C PRO A 520 -19.90 3.49 -7.28
N CYS A 521 -20.23 2.41 -7.98
CA CYS A 521 -20.60 1.13 -7.38
C CYS A 521 -19.61 0.05 -7.81
N LEU A 522 -18.62 -0.20 -6.96
CA LEU A 522 -17.65 -1.28 -7.15
C LEU A 522 -18.04 -2.47 -6.27
N VAL A 523 -18.30 -3.62 -6.90
CA VAL A 523 -18.49 -4.90 -6.22
C VAL A 523 -17.29 -5.78 -6.53
N ILE A 524 -16.73 -6.41 -5.49
CA ILE A 524 -15.60 -7.32 -5.62
C ILE A 524 -16.02 -8.68 -5.10
N PHE A 525 -15.79 -9.72 -5.88
CA PHE A 525 -15.87 -11.10 -5.47
C PHE A 525 -14.51 -11.76 -5.66
N GLY A 526 -13.74 -11.81 -4.59
CA GLY A 526 -12.46 -12.50 -4.54
C GLY A 526 -12.62 -13.94 -4.09
N THR A 527 -11.72 -14.82 -4.53
CA THR A 527 -11.49 -16.11 -3.88
C THR A 527 -10.03 -16.32 -3.55
N ALA A 528 -9.76 -17.01 -2.44
CA ALA A 528 -8.40 -17.30 -2.00
C ALA A 528 -8.35 -18.60 -1.19
N ILE A 529 -7.13 -19.08 -0.90
CA ILE A 529 -6.91 -20.17 0.06
C ILE A 529 -6.82 -19.53 1.45
N PRO A 530 -7.53 -20.05 2.48
CA PRO A 530 -7.59 -19.41 3.80
C PRO A 530 -6.20 -19.08 4.38
N ASN A 531 -5.29 -20.07 4.43
CA ASN A 531 -3.96 -19.87 5.01
C ASN A 531 -3.17 -18.79 4.26
N HIS A 532 -3.16 -18.83 2.92
CA HIS A 532 -2.41 -17.85 2.12
C HIS A 532 -2.97 -16.44 2.26
N TYR A 533 -4.30 -16.31 2.36
CA TYR A 533 -4.96 -15.03 2.55
C TYR A 533 -4.59 -14.41 3.89
N TYR A 534 -4.77 -15.14 5.00
CA TYR A 534 -4.49 -14.58 6.32
C TYR A 534 -2.98 -14.33 6.54
N GLU A 535 -2.10 -15.18 5.98
CA GLU A 535 -0.65 -14.95 5.99
C GLU A 535 -0.24 -13.75 5.10
N ALA A 536 -1.09 -13.34 4.15
CA ALA A 536 -0.89 -12.17 3.31
C ALA A 536 -1.45 -10.88 3.93
N LEU A 537 -2.07 -10.91 5.11
CA LEU A 537 -2.54 -9.70 5.78
C LEU A 537 -1.43 -9.07 6.61
N SER A 538 -1.27 -7.76 6.50
CA SER A 538 -0.39 -6.97 7.36
C SER A 538 -1.20 -6.20 8.41
N GLU A 539 -0.58 -5.87 9.54
CA GLU A 539 -1.21 -5.08 10.61
C GLU A 539 -1.79 -3.75 10.07
N ARG A 540 -1.06 -3.09 9.17
CA ARG A 540 -1.53 -1.88 8.48
C ARG A 540 -2.86 -2.09 7.73
N MET A 541 -3.07 -3.25 7.12
CA MET A 541 -4.33 -3.55 6.40
C MET A 541 -5.50 -3.82 7.36
N LEU A 542 -5.21 -4.25 8.58
CA LEU A 542 -6.20 -4.44 9.62
C LEU A 542 -6.68 -3.10 10.18
N THR A 543 -5.76 -2.14 10.35
CA THR A 543 -6.02 -0.84 10.99
C THR A 543 -6.44 0.26 10.01
N ASN A 544 -6.07 0.18 8.72
CA ASN A 544 -6.47 1.19 7.71
C ASN A 544 -7.95 1.05 7.24
N GLY A 545 -8.68 0.07 7.76
CA GLY A 545 -10.09 -0.16 7.47
C GLY A 545 -10.38 -0.95 6.18
N PHE A 546 -9.38 -1.50 5.49
CA PHE A 546 -9.61 -2.41 4.37
C PHE A 546 -10.23 -3.72 4.85
N PHE A 547 -9.60 -4.36 5.83
CA PHE A 547 -10.07 -5.60 6.42
C PHE A 547 -11.52 -5.47 6.90
N ALA A 548 -11.86 -4.42 7.65
CA ALA A 548 -13.20 -4.15 8.19
C ALA A 548 -14.31 -3.92 7.14
N ARG A 549 -13.96 -3.65 5.87
CA ARG A 549 -14.94 -3.48 4.78
C ARG A 549 -15.23 -4.78 4.02
N MET A 550 -14.40 -5.81 4.21
CA MET A 550 -14.55 -7.11 3.55
C MET A 550 -15.57 -8.00 4.28
N ILE A 551 -16.35 -8.76 3.51
CA ILE A 551 -17.12 -9.90 3.99
C ILE A 551 -16.32 -11.15 3.64
N ILE A 552 -15.75 -11.82 4.65
CA ILE A 552 -14.82 -12.94 4.47
C ILE A 552 -15.49 -14.22 4.96
N LEU A 553 -15.81 -15.12 4.04
CA LEU A 553 -16.50 -16.37 4.38
C LEU A 553 -15.61 -17.58 4.06
N GLU A 554 -15.42 -18.42 5.06
CA GLU A 554 -14.61 -19.64 4.95
C GLU A 554 -15.49 -20.84 4.67
N SER A 555 -15.21 -21.54 3.56
CA SER A 555 -15.71 -22.87 3.34
C SER A 555 -14.91 -23.88 4.16
N ALA A 556 -15.62 -24.83 4.75
CA ALA A 556 -15.03 -25.90 5.55
C ALA A 556 -14.35 -26.96 4.65
N ARG A 557 -14.55 -28.23 4.97
CA ARG A 557 -14.02 -29.34 4.18
C ARG A 557 -14.58 -29.31 2.76
N ARG A 558 -13.80 -29.86 1.83
CA ARG A 558 -14.26 -30.06 0.45
C ARG A 558 -15.57 -30.86 0.45
N PRO A 559 -16.64 -30.35 -0.18
CA PRO A 559 -17.90 -31.08 -0.27
C PRO A 559 -17.73 -32.33 -1.14
N GLU A 560 -18.63 -33.30 -0.97
CA GLU A 560 -18.70 -34.46 -1.87
C GLU A 560 -18.97 -33.97 -3.30
N GLY A 561 -18.26 -34.56 -4.26
CA GLY A 561 -18.43 -34.22 -5.65
C GLY A 561 -19.72 -34.80 -6.22
N GLN A 562 -20.22 -34.18 -7.28
CA GLN A 562 -21.30 -34.70 -8.11
C GLN A 562 -20.91 -34.59 -9.59
N ASP A 563 -21.57 -35.38 -10.44
CA ASP A 563 -21.38 -35.26 -11.88
C ASP A 563 -21.87 -33.88 -12.36
N PRO A 564 -21.06 -33.15 -13.15
CA PRO A 564 -21.45 -31.85 -13.66
C PRO A 564 -22.68 -31.98 -14.55
N LYS A 565 -23.72 -31.21 -14.23
CA LYS A 565 -24.97 -31.18 -15.00
C LYS A 565 -24.96 -29.97 -15.94
N LEU A 566 -25.29 -30.21 -17.21
CA LEU A 566 -25.53 -29.14 -18.18
C LEU A 566 -26.99 -28.69 -18.09
N ILE A 567 -27.31 -27.84 -17.12
CA ILE A 567 -28.65 -27.28 -16.92
C ILE A 567 -28.64 -25.83 -17.42
N GLU A 568 -29.62 -25.45 -18.24
CA GLU A 568 -29.83 -24.06 -18.64
C GLU A 568 -30.16 -23.19 -17.43
N ILE A 569 -29.85 -21.89 -17.51
CA ILE A 569 -30.16 -20.99 -16.39
C ILE A 569 -31.69 -20.88 -16.31
N PRO A 570 -32.30 -21.10 -15.14
CA PRO A 570 -33.75 -20.92 -14.97
C PRO A 570 -34.23 -19.55 -15.45
N ASP A 571 -35.31 -19.53 -16.25
CA ASP A 571 -35.87 -18.30 -16.83
C ASP A 571 -36.10 -17.20 -15.79
N ARG A 572 -36.61 -17.58 -14.61
CA ARG A 572 -36.86 -16.64 -13.50
C ARG A 572 -35.60 -15.88 -13.06
N ILE A 573 -34.42 -16.53 -13.06
CA ILE A 573 -33.15 -15.87 -12.73
C ILE A 573 -32.83 -14.82 -13.80
N LEU A 574 -32.97 -15.17 -15.08
CA LEU A 574 -32.71 -14.25 -16.19
C LEU A 574 -33.71 -13.11 -16.24
N GLU A 575 -34.99 -13.38 -16.00
CA GLU A 575 -36.05 -12.36 -15.91
C GLU A 575 -35.75 -11.33 -14.84
N ILE A 576 -35.36 -11.75 -13.63
CA ILE A 576 -35.02 -10.84 -12.53
C ILE A 576 -33.74 -10.06 -12.84
N ALA A 577 -32.71 -10.74 -13.37
CA ALA A 577 -31.46 -10.08 -13.73
C ALA A 577 -31.66 -9.03 -14.83
N LYS A 578 -32.48 -9.37 -15.84
CA LYS A 578 -32.86 -8.47 -16.93
C LYS A 578 -33.72 -7.31 -16.41
N TRP A 579 -34.69 -7.58 -15.54
CA TRP A 579 -35.48 -6.53 -14.88
C TRP A 579 -34.57 -5.54 -14.17
N TRP A 580 -33.59 -6.02 -13.40
CA TRP A 580 -32.62 -5.14 -12.77
C TRP A 580 -31.86 -4.34 -13.81
N SER A 581 -31.34 -4.96 -14.88
CA SER A 581 -30.58 -4.26 -15.93
C SER A 581 -31.36 -3.10 -16.57
N GLU A 582 -32.67 -3.27 -16.76
CA GLU A 582 -33.57 -2.29 -17.38
C GLU A 582 -34.14 -1.27 -16.37
N PHE A 583 -34.16 -1.61 -15.07
CA PHE A 583 -34.66 -0.72 -14.02
C PHE A 583 -33.76 0.50 -13.85
N ASN A 584 -34.28 1.68 -14.19
CA ASN A 584 -33.61 2.96 -14.05
C ASN A 584 -34.47 3.93 -13.20
N PRO A 585 -34.22 4.05 -11.89
CA PRO A 585 -34.97 4.95 -11.02
C PRO A 585 -34.51 6.41 -11.25
N GLY A 586 -35.48 7.31 -11.51
CA GLY A 586 -35.24 8.73 -11.77
C GLY A 586 -36.27 9.36 -12.71
N THR A 587 -36.15 10.66 -12.98
CA THR A 587 -37.15 11.50 -13.69
C THR A 587 -36.80 11.81 -15.16
N GLY A 588 -35.96 11.02 -15.83
CA GLY A 588 -35.85 11.10 -17.29
C GLY A 588 -34.61 10.49 -17.91
N ASN A 589 -34.74 10.05 -19.16
CA ASN A 589 -33.63 9.52 -19.99
C ASN A 589 -32.64 10.59 -20.48
N LEU A 590 -32.87 11.87 -20.14
CA LEU A 590 -32.11 13.04 -20.61
C LEU A 590 -31.22 13.67 -19.50
N GLU A 591 -31.41 13.32 -18.22
CA GLU A 591 -30.61 13.83 -17.10
C GLU A 591 -29.37 12.93 -16.88
N LYS A 592 -28.42 12.99 -17.81
CA LYS A 592 -27.22 12.12 -17.83
C LYS A 592 -26.14 12.43 -16.77
N TRP A 593 -26.47 13.00 -15.61
CA TRP A 593 -25.41 13.30 -14.64
C TRP A 593 -25.68 12.96 -13.17
N HIS A 594 -26.84 12.40 -12.79
CA HIS A 594 -27.02 11.90 -11.42
C HIS A 594 -28.01 10.74 -11.27
N PRO A 595 -27.60 9.54 -10.80
CA PRO A 595 -28.55 8.49 -10.42
C PRO A 595 -29.39 8.92 -9.23
N VAL A 596 -30.69 8.64 -9.30
CA VAL A 596 -31.62 8.86 -8.20
C VAL A 596 -32.10 7.50 -7.68
N PRO A 597 -31.31 6.82 -6.83
CA PRO A 597 -31.65 5.50 -6.34
C PRO A 597 -32.97 5.50 -5.55
N LYS A 598 -33.80 4.48 -5.80
CA LYS A 598 -35.04 4.26 -5.06
C LYS A 598 -34.71 3.94 -3.59
N VAL A 599 -35.32 4.68 -2.68
CA VAL A 599 -35.22 4.39 -1.24
C VAL A 599 -36.05 3.15 -0.93
N VAL A 600 -35.42 2.18 -0.28
CA VAL A 600 -36.07 1.00 0.26
C VAL A 600 -36.38 1.28 1.73
N GLU A 601 -37.65 1.53 2.02
CA GLU A 601 -38.08 2.00 3.33
C GLU A 601 -37.90 0.95 4.44
N HIS A 602 -37.63 1.44 5.64
CA HIS A 602 -37.59 0.63 6.86
C HIS A 602 -38.99 0.57 7.48
N ILE A 603 -39.44 -0.61 7.88
CA ILE A 603 -40.58 -0.69 8.81
C ILE A 603 -40.14 -0.26 10.22
N SER A 604 -41.07 0.17 11.07
CA SER A 604 -40.75 0.61 12.45
C SER A 604 -39.93 -0.41 13.23
N LYS A 605 -40.25 -1.71 13.10
CA LYS A 605 -39.51 -2.78 13.79
C LYS A 605 -38.07 -2.93 13.31
N ALA A 606 -37.81 -2.68 12.02
CA ALA A 606 -36.46 -2.73 11.45
C ALA A 606 -35.56 -1.64 12.06
N VAL A 607 -36.11 -0.45 12.31
CA VAL A 607 -35.37 0.65 12.94
C VAL A 607 -34.91 0.28 14.35
N GLU A 608 -35.78 -0.36 15.14
CA GLU A 608 -35.46 -0.82 16.50
C GLU A 608 -34.33 -1.86 16.50
N ILE A 609 -34.38 -2.86 15.62
CA ILE A 609 -33.39 -3.93 15.54
C ILE A 609 -32.01 -3.38 15.14
N LEU A 610 -31.98 -2.48 14.15
CA LEU A 610 -30.73 -1.85 13.72
C LEU A 610 -30.15 -0.91 14.79
N ALA A 611 -31.00 -0.24 15.58
CA ALA A 611 -30.56 0.56 16.71
C ALA A 611 -29.94 -0.31 17.82
N GLU A 612 -30.51 -1.49 18.08
CA GLU A 612 -29.94 -2.45 19.03
C GLU A 612 -28.59 -2.98 18.56
N CYS A 613 -28.50 -3.39 17.29
CA CYS A 613 -27.24 -3.84 16.69
C CYS A 613 -26.15 -2.77 16.75
N ARG A 614 -26.51 -1.49 16.56
CA ARG A 614 -25.58 -0.36 16.73
C ARG A 614 -25.08 -0.26 18.17
N ARG A 615 -25.97 -0.35 19.17
CA ARG A 615 -25.59 -0.30 20.59
C ARG A 615 -24.68 -1.45 20.99
N GLU A 616 -24.94 -2.66 20.50
CA GLU A 616 -24.06 -3.82 20.72
C GLU A 616 -22.66 -3.57 20.13
N ALA A 617 -22.59 -3.09 18.88
CA ALA A 617 -21.32 -2.79 18.23
C ALA A 617 -20.54 -1.65 18.92
N GLU A 618 -21.22 -0.60 19.37
CA GLU A 618 -20.63 0.50 20.14
C GLU A 618 -20.09 0.01 21.49
N ALA A 619 -20.80 -0.89 22.18
CA ALA A 619 -20.33 -1.48 23.42
C ALA A 619 -19.05 -2.31 23.24
N GLU A 620 -18.97 -3.13 22.18
CA GLU A 620 -17.76 -3.88 21.85
C GLU A 620 -16.62 -2.97 21.38
N TYR A 621 -16.94 -1.89 20.65
CA TYR A 621 -15.96 -0.86 20.29
C TYR A 621 -15.35 -0.22 21.54
N SER A 622 -16.15 0.21 22.50
CA SER A 622 -15.64 0.83 23.74
C SER A 622 -14.81 -0.14 24.57
N LYS A 623 -15.14 -1.44 24.58
CA LYS A 623 -14.31 -2.48 25.22
C LYS A 623 -12.96 -2.65 24.52
N ALA A 624 -12.93 -2.58 23.19
CA ALA A 624 -11.70 -2.67 22.42
C ALA A 624 -10.82 -1.43 22.61
N GLU A 625 -11.44 -0.24 22.61
CA GLU A 625 -10.76 1.04 22.85
C GLU A 625 -10.12 1.10 24.23
N ALA A 626 -10.83 0.65 25.28
CA ALA A 626 -10.29 0.55 26.63
C ALA A 626 -9.08 -0.39 26.76
N LYS A 627 -8.90 -1.31 25.79
CA LYS A 627 -7.78 -2.26 25.72
C LYS A 627 -6.69 -1.83 24.72
N ASN A 628 -6.83 -0.66 24.09
CA ASN A 628 -5.96 -0.21 22.99
C ASN A 628 -5.87 -1.19 21.80
N ASP A 629 -6.94 -1.96 21.55
CA ASP A 629 -7.00 -2.88 20.40
C ASP A 629 -7.50 -2.14 19.15
N SER A 630 -6.56 -1.65 18.35
CA SER A 630 -6.80 -0.86 17.13
C SER A 630 -7.50 -1.68 16.02
N VAL A 631 -7.28 -3.00 15.99
CA VAL A 631 -7.90 -3.89 15.00
C VAL A 631 -9.38 -4.09 15.34
N SER A 632 -9.67 -4.41 16.60
CA SER A 632 -11.05 -4.61 17.07
C SER A 632 -11.88 -3.34 16.96
N THR A 633 -11.35 -2.17 17.33
CA THR A 633 -12.06 -0.90 17.16
C THR A 633 -12.40 -0.64 15.68
N THR A 634 -11.45 -0.89 14.78
CA THR A 634 -11.65 -0.73 13.33
C THR A 634 -12.77 -1.63 12.80
N VAL A 635 -12.80 -2.92 13.18
CA VAL A 635 -13.84 -3.87 12.75
C VAL A 635 -15.20 -3.52 13.33
N TRP A 636 -15.29 -3.29 14.65
CA TRP A 636 -16.57 -2.98 15.32
C TRP A 636 -17.20 -1.70 14.81
N SER A 637 -16.41 -0.70 14.42
CA SER A 637 -16.90 0.57 13.85
C SER A 637 -17.75 0.40 12.58
N ARG A 638 -17.60 -0.73 11.85
CA ARG A 638 -18.28 -0.97 10.56
C ARG A 638 -19.48 -1.92 10.66
N VAL A 639 -19.71 -2.55 11.80
CA VAL A 639 -20.75 -3.59 11.95
C VAL A 639 -22.15 -3.06 11.64
N ASN A 640 -22.52 -1.89 12.17
CA ASN A 640 -23.84 -1.30 11.89
C ASN A 640 -24.01 -0.89 10.41
N GLU A 641 -22.96 -0.37 9.76
CA GLU A 641 -23.00 -0.06 8.31
C GLU A 641 -23.20 -1.34 7.49
N GLN A 642 -22.46 -2.41 7.81
CA GLN A 642 -22.58 -3.70 7.15
C GLN A 642 -23.94 -4.35 7.37
N ALA A 643 -24.47 -4.33 8.59
CA ALA A 643 -25.80 -4.85 8.89
C ALA A 643 -26.90 -4.19 8.05
N ARG A 644 -26.80 -2.86 7.84
CA ARG A 644 -27.73 -2.10 6.99
C ARG A 644 -27.61 -2.48 5.51
N LYS A 645 -26.39 -2.56 4.98
CA LYS A 645 -26.15 -2.99 3.59
C LYS A 645 -26.66 -4.41 3.34
N LEU A 646 -26.41 -5.32 4.27
CA LEU A 646 -26.89 -6.70 4.22
C LEU A 646 -28.41 -6.78 4.28
N ALA A 647 -29.06 -5.99 5.15
CA ALA A 647 -30.52 -5.91 5.21
C ALA A 647 -31.13 -5.36 3.91
N LEU A 648 -30.49 -4.37 3.29
CA LEU A 648 -30.89 -3.87 1.97
C LEU A 648 -30.79 -4.96 0.90
N LEU A 649 -29.65 -5.68 0.83
CA LEU A 649 -29.44 -6.79 -0.11
C LEU A 649 -30.45 -7.92 0.10
N TYR A 650 -30.78 -8.21 1.35
CA TYR A 650 -31.82 -9.18 1.70
C TYR A 650 -33.18 -8.76 1.11
N ALA A 651 -33.60 -7.51 1.39
CA ALA A 651 -34.92 -7.02 0.97
C ALA A 651 -35.09 -6.99 -0.56
N VAL A 652 -34.04 -6.60 -1.29
CA VAL A 652 -34.09 -6.55 -2.77
C VAL A 652 -33.96 -7.92 -3.44
N SER A 653 -33.34 -8.89 -2.76
CA SER A 653 -33.34 -10.29 -3.18
C SER A 653 -34.74 -10.91 -3.00
N GLU A 654 -35.36 -10.67 -1.84
CA GLU A 654 -36.69 -11.19 -1.51
C GLU A 654 -37.75 -10.66 -2.47
N ASN A 655 -37.72 -9.36 -2.77
CA ASN A 655 -38.64 -8.72 -3.71
C ASN A 655 -37.99 -7.55 -4.44
N HIS A 656 -37.60 -7.76 -5.69
CA HIS A 656 -36.98 -6.72 -6.52
C HIS A 656 -37.96 -5.61 -6.95
N ILE A 657 -39.27 -5.89 -7.04
CA ILE A 657 -40.28 -4.94 -7.52
C ILE A 657 -40.68 -3.93 -6.43
N LYS A 658 -41.03 -4.45 -5.26
CA LYS A 658 -41.48 -3.66 -4.09
C LYS A 658 -40.70 -4.09 -2.84
N PRO A 659 -39.38 -3.85 -2.81
CA PRO A 659 -38.57 -4.18 -1.65
C PRO A 659 -38.96 -3.32 -0.45
N VAL A 660 -38.93 -3.91 0.74
CA VAL A 660 -39.09 -3.23 2.03
C VAL A 660 -38.12 -3.86 3.02
N ILE A 661 -37.38 -3.04 3.78
CA ILE A 661 -36.48 -3.55 4.82
C ILE A 661 -37.33 -3.87 6.05
N GLY A 662 -37.70 -5.16 6.13
CA GLY A 662 -38.53 -5.74 7.18
C GLY A 662 -37.74 -6.32 8.35
N LYS A 663 -38.47 -6.92 9.31
CA LYS A 663 -37.92 -7.59 10.49
C LYS A 663 -36.87 -8.65 10.12
N GLY A 664 -37.23 -9.59 9.23
CA GLY A 664 -36.36 -10.70 8.83
C GLY A 664 -35.04 -10.24 8.21
N ALA A 665 -35.10 -9.23 7.34
CA ALA A 665 -33.92 -8.63 6.73
C ALA A 665 -32.95 -8.04 7.76
N THR A 666 -33.48 -7.29 8.74
CA THR A 666 -32.66 -6.68 9.79
C THR A 666 -32.13 -7.67 10.82
N GLU A 667 -32.92 -8.67 11.24
CA GLU A 667 -32.44 -9.71 12.15
C GLU A 667 -31.32 -10.52 11.50
N TRP A 668 -31.52 -10.93 10.24
CA TRP A 668 -30.50 -11.64 9.49
C TRP A 668 -29.24 -10.78 9.29
N GLY A 669 -29.39 -9.54 8.82
CA GLY A 669 -28.26 -8.64 8.56
C GLY A 669 -27.43 -8.33 9.81
N SER A 670 -28.09 -8.08 10.95
CA SER A 670 -27.42 -7.85 12.24
C SER A 670 -26.70 -9.10 12.75
N LEU A 671 -27.36 -10.26 12.73
CA LEU A 671 -26.73 -11.51 13.16
C LEU A 671 -25.52 -11.88 12.30
N PHE A 672 -25.66 -11.72 10.98
CA PHE A 672 -24.58 -11.98 10.03
C PHE A 672 -23.39 -11.04 10.29
N ALA A 673 -23.63 -9.73 10.39
CA ALA A 673 -22.57 -8.74 10.58
C ALA A 673 -21.81 -8.92 11.89
N VAL A 674 -22.52 -9.18 12.99
CA VAL A 674 -21.91 -9.43 14.32
C VAL A 674 -21.11 -10.74 14.32
N HIS A 675 -21.66 -11.82 13.77
CA HIS A 675 -20.94 -13.10 13.65
C HIS A 675 -19.66 -12.93 12.84
N GLN A 676 -19.77 -12.23 11.71
CA GLN A 676 -18.64 -11.99 10.82
C GLN A 676 -17.55 -11.16 11.49
N ALA A 677 -17.90 -10.11 12.23
CA ALA A 677 -16.94 -9.32 12.99
C ALA A 677 -16.17 -10.18 14.01
N LYS A 678 -16.89 -10.99 14.80
CA LYS A 678 -16.28 -11.91 15.77
C LYS A 678 -15.34 -12.90 15.09
N ARG A 679 -15.75 -13.48 13.96
CA ARG A 679 -14.93 -14.46 13.22
C ARG A 679 -13.68 -13.81 12.61
N MET A 680 -13.81 -12.61 12.07
CA MET A 680 -12.68 -11.84 11.55
C MET A 680 -11.62 -11.55 12.61
N LEU A 681 -12.05 -11.08 13.78
CA LEU A 681 -11.15 -10.76 14.88
C LEU A 681 -10.45 -12.00 15.42
N PHE A 682 -11.19 -13.11 15.55
CA PHE A 682 -10.61 -14.40 15.91
C PHE A 682 -9.52 -14.83 14.91
N MET A 683 -9.84 -14.82 13.61
CA MET A 683 -8.91 -15.28 12.58
C MET A 683 -7.70 -14.35 12.41
N ALA A 684 -7.88 -13.03 12.54
CA ALA A 684 -6.79 -12.07 12.52
C ALA A 684 -5.83 -12.30 13.69
N ASN A 685 -6.35 -12.48 14.90
CA ASN A 685 -5.53 -12.77 16.08
C ASN A 685 -4.76 -14.11 15.94
N GLU A 686 -5.35 -15.13 15.31
CA GLU A 686 -4.68 -16.42 15.12
C GLU A 686 -3.58 -16.43 14.05
N HIS A 687 -3.67 -15.57 13.04
CA HIS A 687 -2.87 -15.70 11.80
C HIS A 687 -1.98 -14.51 11.47
N VAL A 688 -2.34 -13.31 11.88
CA VAL A 688 -1.59 -12.09 11.54
C VAL A 688 -0.44 -11.95 12.52
N SER A 689 0.77 -11.80 12.00
CA SER A 689 2.00 -11.69 12.78
C SER A 689 2.76 -10.42 12.48
N GLU A 690 3.40 -9.83 13.48
CA GLU A 690 4.21 -8.62 13.32
C GLU A 690 5.56 -8.90 12.64
N ASN A 691 6.12 -10.08 12.87
CA ASN A 691 7.40 -10.51 12.30
C ASN A 691 7.44 -12.04 12.10
N ASP A 692 8.48 -12.54 11.40
CA ASP A 692 8.64 -13.97 11.10
C ASP A 692 8.74 -14.85 12.36
N PHE A 693 9.29 -14.32 13.45
CA PHE A 693 9.41 -15.03 14.72
C PHE A 693 8.04 -15.24 15.39
N ASP A 694 7.22 -14.19 15.46
CA ASP A 694 5.82 -14.24 15.91
C ASP A 694 4.97 -15.14 15.00
N ALA A 695 5.18 -15.09 13.68
CA ALA A 695 4.53 -15.98 12.71
C ALA A 695 4.78 -17.46 13.05
N HIS A 696 6.04 -17.79 13.35
CA HIS A 696 6.45 -19.14 13.74
C HIS A 696 5.91 -19.54 15.13
N GLN A 697 5.85 -18.61 16.10
CA GLN A 697 5.22 -18.83 17.41
C GLN A 697 3.73 -19.18 17.27
N LYS A 698 2.95 -18.33 16.59
CA LYS A 698 1.51 -18.55 16.34
C LYS A 698 1.26 -19.85 15.59
N LYS A 699 2.12 -20.22 14.62
CA LYS A 699 2.04 -21.50 13.90
C LYS A 699 2.28 -22.72 14.82
N ILE A 700 3.22 -22.64 15.75
CA ILE A 700 3.46 -23.70 16.75
C ILE A 700 2.26 -23.85 17.70
N ILE A 701 1.71 -22.73 18.19
CA ILE A 701 0.49 -22.73 19.02
C ILE A 701 -0.67 -23.42 18.28
N ARG A 702 -0.92 -23.06 17.01
CA ARG A 702 -1.95 -23.71 16.17
C ARG A 702 -1.73 -25.22 16.01
N ILE A 703 -0.48 -25.67 15.85
CA ILE A 703 -0.15 -27.10 15.74
C ILE A 703 -0.50 -27.85 17.03
N ILE A 704 -0.24 -27.26 18.20
CA ILE A 704 -0.56 -27.86 19.51
C ILE A 704 -2.07 -27.84 19.75
N ARG A 705 -2.75 -26.73 19.43
CA ARG A 705 -4.22 -26.58 19.55
C ARG A 705 -4.95 -27.62 18.70
N LYS A 706 -4.58 -27.78 17.42
CA LYS A 706 -5.14 -28.81 16.51
C LYS A 706 -4.88 -30.25 16.97
N ALA A 707 -3.97 -30.47 17.89
CA ALA A 707 -3.72 -31.78 18.50
C ALA A 707 -4.52 -32.02 19.79
N GLY A 708 -5.52 -31.18 20.11
CA GLY A 708 -6.29 -31.24 21.34
C GLY A 708 -5.64 -30.51 22.52
N GLY A 709 -4.80 -29.52 22.22
CA GLY A 709 -4.14 -28.67 23.23
C GLY A 709 -2.92 -29.31 23.92
N GLN A 710 -2.52 -30.51 23.54
CA GLN A 710 -1.30 -31.17 24.01
C GLN A 710 -0.64 -31.96 22.87
N LEU A 711 0.68 -31.80 22.68
CA LEU A 711 1.41 -32.50 21.63
C LEU A 711 2.77 -33.03 22.11
N GLU A 712 3.07 -34.30 21.81
CA GLU A 712 4.35 -34.93 22.11
C GLU A 712 5.51 -34.16 21.43
N ARG A 713 6.64 -33.96 22.13
CA ARG A 713 7.82 -33.28 21.60
C ARG A 713 8.29 -33.81 20.24
N ARG A 714 8.29 -35.14 20.04
CA ARG A 714 8.69 -35.74 18.75
C ARG A 714 7.69 -35.43 17.64
N ALA A 715 6.40 -35.46 17.94
CA ALA A 715 5.35 -35.09 17.01
C ALA A 715 5.43 -33.60 16.63
N LEU A 716 5.64 -32.71 17.61
CA LEU A 716 5.88 -31.29 17.34
C LEU A 716 7.14 -31.09 16.50
N SER A 717 8.22 -31.82 16.79
CA SER A 717 9.47 -31.73 16.04
C SER A 717 9.32 -32.17 14.57
N ARG A 718 8.50 -33.19 14.30
CA ARG A 718 8.17 -33.61 12.93
C ARG A 718 7.34 -32.56 12.19
N LYS A 719 6.36 -31.96 12.87
CA LYS A 719 5.48 -30.94 12.27
C LYS A 719 6.16 -29.56 12.09
N THR A 720 7.35 -29.35 12.65
CA THR A 720 8.13 -28.10 12.61
C THR A 720 9.48 -28.26 11.90
N GLN A 721 9.61 -29.24 10.98
CA GLN A 721 10.87 -29.49 10.25
C GLN A 721 11.30 -28.36 9.33
N TYR A 722 10.39 -27.45 8.95
CA TYR A 722 10.71 -26.25 8.19
C TYR A 722 11.52 -25.23 9.00
N LEU A 723 11.61 -25.36 10.33
CA LEU A 723 12.42 -24.51 11.20
C LEU A 723 13.78 -25.14 11.49
N LYS A 724 14.82 -24.29 11.53
CA LYS A 724 16.14 -24.69 12.02
C LYS A 724 16.03 -25.16 13.48
N LYS A 725 16.87 -26.11 13.88
CA LYS A 725 16.80 -26.70 15.23
C LYS A 725 16.95 -25.65 16.34
N GLY A 726 17.89 -24.70 16.18
CA GLY A 726 18.12 -23.61 17.14
C GLY A 726 16.91 -22.69 17.27
N GLU A 727 16.45 -22.15 16.15
CA GLU A 727 15.26 -21.28 16.04
C GLU A 727 14.02 -21.90 16.68
N ARG A 728 13.76 -23.19 16.43
CA ARG A 728 12.64 -23.90 17.07
C ARG A 728 12.77 -24.00 18.59
N GLN A 729 13.99 -24.22 19.10
CA GLN A 729 14.22 -24.30 20.54
C GLN A 729 14.04 -22.94 21.20
N GLU A 730 14.51 -21.88 20.54
CA GLU A 730 14.33 -20.49 20.96
C GLU A 730 12.84 -20.12 21.02
N ILE A 731 12.08 -20.44 19.97
CA ILE A 731 10.62 -20.21 19.94
C ILE A 731 9.90 -20.97 21.05
N ILE A 732 10.22 -22.26 21.24
CA ILE A 732 9.60 -23.07 22.30
C ILE A 732 9.97 -22.54 23.69
N ALA A 733 11.22 -22.10 23.89
CA ALA A 733 11.66 -21.50 25.15
C ALA A 733 10.88 -20.21 25.43
N ASN A 734 10.78 -19.31 24.45
CA ASN A 734 10.01 -18.07 24.57
C ASN A 734 8.53 -18.35 24.90
N LEU A 735 7.90 -19.32 24.23
CA LEU A 735 6.51 -19.72 24.54
C LEU A 735 6.35 -20.32 25.95
N MET A 736 7.39 -20.97 26.50
CA MET A 736 7.39 -21.48 27.87
C MET A 736 7.59 -20.35 28.88
N ASP A 737 8.53 -19.44 28.61
CA ASP A 737 8.84 -18.27 29.44
C ASP A 737 7.64 -17.32 29.52
N ALA A 738 6.93 -17.14 28.41
CA ALA A 738 5.67 -16.39 28.34
C ALA A 738 4.46 -17.14 28.99
N GLY A 739 4.65 -18.36 29.48
CA GLY A 739 3.59 -19.13 30.14
C GLY A 739 2.48 -19.67 29.21
N ILE A 740 2.66 -19.56 27.89
CA ILE A 740 1.68 -19.98 26.87
C ILE A 740 1.65 -21.52 26.74
N ILE A 741 2.82 -22.17 26.83
CA ILE A 741 2.94 -23.63 26.83
C ILE A 741 3.67 -24.13 28.07
N LYS A 742 3.30 -25.30 28.57
CA LYS A 742 3.96 -25.98 29.69
C LYS A 742 4.44 -27.36 29.24
N GLN A 743 5.61 -27.74 29.73
CA GLN A 743 6.14 -29.08 29.52
C GLN A 743 5.51 -30.04 30.54
N VAL A 744 4.81 -31.06 30.04
CA VAL A 744 4.17 -32.09 30.88
C VAL A 744 4.79 -33.46 30.62
N PRO A 745 5.02 -34.28 31.66
CA PRO A 745 5.52 -35.64 31.48
C PRO A 745 4.47 -36.51 30.77
N LEU A 746 4.92 -37.28 29.77
CA LEU A 746 4.12 -38.30 29.09
C LEU A 746 4.60 -39.67 29.59
N PRO A 747 3.77 -40.44 30.33
CA PRO A 747 4.13 -41.78 30.74
C PRO A 747 4.21 -42.68 29.49
N THR A 748 5.40 -43.18 29.17
CA THR A 748 5.56 -44.25 28.18
C THR A 748 6.23 -45.46 28.81
N ARG A 749 5.95 -46.64 28.29
CA ARG A 749 6.32 -47.96 28.86
C ARG A 749 7.83 -48.17 29.09
N THR A 750 8.71 -47.35 28.50
CA THR A 750 10.17 -47.59 28.53
C THR A 750 11.06 -46.35 28.67
N LYS A 751 10.56 -45.10 28.56
CA LYS A 751 11.28 -43.84 28.91
C LYS A 751 10.30 -42.71 29.28
N THR A 752 10.72 -41.77 30.13
CA THR A 752 9.98 -40.52 30.39
C THR A 752 10.08 -39.60 29.17
N GLY A 753 9.03 -39.59 28.35
CA GLY A 753 8.83 -38.58 27.31
C GLY A 753 8.19 -37.32 27.89
N PHE A 754 8.20 -36.23 27.14
CA PHE A 754 7.49 -35.01 27.53
C PHE A 754 6.66 -34.47 26.35
N ALA A 755 5.51 -33.88 26.66
CA ALA A 755 4.67 -33.13 25.73
C ALA A 755 4.67 -31.65 26.08
N TYR A 756 4.35 -30.82 25.10
CA TYR A 756 3.98 -29.43 25.31
C TYR A 756 2.46 -29.35 25.38
N LYS A 757 1.94 -28.73 26.43
CA LYS A 757 0.50 -28.51 26.67
C LYS A 757 0.23 -27.02 26.72
N LEU A 758 -0.82 -26.54 26.05
CA LEU A 758 -1.27 -25.15 26.17
C LEU A 758 -1.77 -24.87 27.60
N SER A 759 -1.47 -23.70 28.13
CA SER A 759 -2.02 -23.25 29.41
C SER A 759 -3.56 -23.13 29.34
N GLU A 760 -4.24 -23.25 30.48
CA GLU A 760 -5.71 -23.34 30.55
C GLU A 760 -6.44 -22.12 29.97
N SER A 761 -5.75 -20.99 29.83
CA SER A 761 -6.24 -19.74 29.21
C SER A 761 -6.02 -19.68 27.69
N VAL A 762 -5.78 -20.80 27.01
CA VAL A 762 -5.59 -20.89 25.55
C VAL A 762 -6.35 -22.09 24.94
N ASN A 763 -7.00 -22.87 25.81
CA ASN A 763 -7.47 -24.23 25.55
C ASN A 763 -9.00 -24.31 25.76
N VAL A 764 -9.77 -23.50 25.03
CA VAL A 764 -11.22 -23.68 24.95
C VAL A 764 -11.50 -24.80 23.97
N LYS A 765 -12.05 -25.91 24.48
CA LYS A 765 -12.44 -27.09 23.71
C LYS A 765 -13.46 -26.69 22.63
N GLU A 766 -13.19 -27.09 21.38
CA GLU A 766 -14.21 -27.21 20.34
C GLU A 766 -15.30 -28.16 20.85
N ASN A 767 -16.40 -27.62 21.38
CA ASN A 767 -17.64 -28.39 21.49
C ASN A 767 -18.24 -28.47 20.09
N VAL A 768 -17.80 -29.48 19.33
CA VAL A 768 -18.56 -30.02 18.22
C VAL A 768 -19.78 -30.71 18.84
N ASN A 769 -20.92 -30.03 18.85
CA ASN A 769 -22.22 -30.69 18.95
C ASN A 769 -22.90 -30.55 17.59
N ASP A 770 -23.42 -31.69 17.15
CA ASP A 770 -24.05 -32.06 15.87
C ASP A 770 -24.90 -31.00 15.16
#